data_AF-A0AAV0Y8S9-F1
#
_entry.id   AF-A0AAV0Y8S9-F1
#
_cell.length_a   1.000
_cell.length_b   1.000
_cell.length_c   1.000
_cell.angle_alpha   90.00
_cell.angle_beta   90.00
_cell.angle_gamma   90.00
#
_symmetry.space_group_name_H-M   'P 1'
#
loop_
_entity.id
_entity.type
_entity.pdbx_description
1 polymer ?
#
loop_
_entity_poly.entity_id
_entity_poly.type
_entity_poly.pdbx_seq_one_letter_code
_entity_poly.pdbx_strand_id
1 'polypeptide(L)'
;MANKENNLKRKRSSKKKISNSLVLRRYKKINSNTILPDLSVEINVPPNDVGNDSGIVLSNSNTPECSTSVNVEINIPANDVLNDSGIVLSNSNTSECSTLVNSNPIMPDLNVVFERNIDVIESERISHEVVENNVGGRRIVDVMHIFDQIRNGNHGIGLGCTFIDCEFLKEVRSGYFSSWIFKCKMCNMLTKIESEKNDLGCIPINKAVVSGTYAIGIGHTQVAEFSASIDVPCMTHTTYMKIAETLSDEVKETAWNVMKLAGIEERRLALEAGDVDEDGIPMCPVIADGQWSKRSYKTKYDAFSGAATIIGFRTKKILFVGIRNRYCVICERAKNMGQSSKAHKCFMNWSKGATSIEADAIAEGFLSSVKLHGLKYNKLIGDGDSSVTKRLNEILPYGPRMLVEKIECRNHILRNYGQKLMALTKKTSYPCYIRKFIIRNIIRFRTAITKSIQYRKKLNQSLYEQTEGLRKDIINGPYHIFGQHTLCEKYFCRGPKECEKNLVPEIVKCGLMNEMSAILRRVIDNARSLLFDVDNNYCEQFNSVINKYIAGKRINFTQKQSYNTRVHAAIVSFNSGGQFIREIHKKITKKSPGIIGKKFLKYTRDKTKSLKYRRALFVSKGDKQKKKKISNGPDENYGLAEPLNDFLSDEEFKIKKLEFIQSITLSEASKVQLELETRNQAKNQRWFEERRKRLSASNFGRVCKMRPYTSCKVTVHNILYGCINTSATEYGIQTEQQALMQLQMEIKKKINKCGLFVDKNIPFLAATPDGLIEDDKLCEIKCPYSVRDYCSLEKAISDKKLPYMKIKNNLPTLKKESHYFYQIQGQLHVTERNICYFFIYTPNWNHLEIIKYDDEFWSSKMESSLKLFYEECLLRELIDPQFIKRMLKNDIIEPPHIIQNIEEFKKKKSIKN
;
A
#
# COMPACT_ATOMS: atom_id res chain seq x y z
N MET A 1 -35.80 -41.27 -19.15
CA MET A 1 -35.18 -40.31 -20.08
C MET A 1 -36.20 -39.34 -20.71
N ALA A 2 -37.21 -38.85 -19.96
CA ALA A 2 -38.27 -37.98 -20.52
C ALA A 2 -38.61 -36.74 -19.66
N ASN A 3 -37.73 -36.35 -18.71
CA ASN A 3 -37.97 -35.20 -17.83
C ASN A 3 -36.88 -34.12 -17.83
N LYS A 4 -35.96 -34.14 -18.81
CA LYS A 4 -34.92 -33.10 -18.97
C LYS A 4 -35.16 -32.10 -20.11
N GLU A 5 -36.11 -32.34 -21.02
CA GLU A 5 -36.35 -31.43 -22.16
C GLU A 5 -37.36 -30.29 -21.87
N ASN A 6 -38.29 -30.47 -20.94
CA ASN A 6 -39.31 -29.44 -20.64
C ASN A 6 -38.77 -28.24 -19.83
N ASN A 7 -37.59 -28.35 -19.20
CA ASN A 7 -36.96 -27.24 -18.47
C ASN A 7 -36.09 -26.33 -19.36
N LEU A 8 -35.76 -26.73 -20.59
CA LEU A 8 -35.01 -25.92 -21.54
C LEU A 8 -35.89 -25.03 -22.43
N LYS A 9 -37.18 -25.40 -22.64
CA LYS A 9 -38.13 -24.56 -23.39
C LYS A 9 -38.71 -23.40 -22.56
N ARG A 10 -38.87 -23.55 -21.23
CA ARG A 10 -39.37 -22.46 -20.34
C ARG A 10 -38.35 -21.34 -20.04
N LYS A 11 -37.03 -21.58 -20.21
CA LYS A 11 -35.99 -20.54 -20.05
C LYS A 11 -35.73 -19.72 -21.32
N ARG A 12 -36.23 -20.13 -22.48
CA ARG A 12 -36.11 -19.37 -23.75
C ARG A 12 -37.30 -18.42 -24.01
N SER A 13 -38.47 -18.63 -23.39
CA SER A 13 -39.62 -17.71 -23.55
C SER A 13 -39.61 -16.49 -22.60
N SER A 14 -38.93 -16.57 -21.45
CA SER A 14 -38.81 -15.45 -20.51
C SER A 14 -37.74 -14.41 -20.89
N LYS A 15 -36.75 -14.77 -21.72
CA LYS A 15 -35.78 -13.81 -22.28
C LYS A 15 -36.30 -13.03 -23.50
N LYS A 16 -37.37 -13.50 -24.17
CA LYS A 16 -37.98 -12.79 -25.31
C LYS A 16 -39.04 -11.76 -24.91
N LYS A 17 -39.59 -11.82 -23.68
CA LYS A 17 -40.54 -10.82 -23.15
C LYS A 17 -39.89 -9.59 -22.48
N ILE A 18 -38.58 -9.60 -22.23
CA ILE A 18 -37.87 -8.48 -21.59
C ILE A 18 -37.17 -7.56 -22.61
N SER A 19 -36.97 -8.00 -23.86
CA SER A 19 -36.43 -7.13 -24.93
C SER A 19 -37.47 -6.17 -25.50
N ASN A 20 -38.77 -6.52 -25.47
CA ASN A 20 -39.82 -5.69 -26.06
C ASN A 20 -40.41 -4.64 -25.09
N SER A 21 -40.14 -4.72 -23.78
CA SER A 21 -40.61 -3.70 -22.81
C SER A 21 -39.63 -2.52 -22.63
N LEU A 22 -38.41 -2.61 -23.20
CA LEU A 22 -37.40 -1.53 -23.16
C LEU A 22 -37.40 -0.65 -24.42
N VAL A 23 -38.09 -1.06 -25.48
CA VAL A 23 -38.19 -0.31 -26.75
C VAL A 23 -39.44 0.58 -26.80
N LEU A 24 -40.48 0.30 -26.00
CA LEU A 24 -41.74 1.06 -25.99
C LEU A 24 -41.83 2.21 -24.97
N ARG A 25 -40.72 2.59 -24.30
CA ARG A 25 -40.68 3.71 -23.35
C ARG A 25 -40.01 4.99 -23.88
N ARG A 26 -39.71 5.08 -25.18
CA ARG A 26 -39.11 6.27 -25.80
C ARG A 26 -39.94 6.97 -26.87
N TYR A 27 -41.16 6.49 -27.17
CA TYR A 27 -42.07 7.16 -28.10
C TYR A 27 -43.49 7.17 -27.54
N LYS A 28 -43.85 8.27 -26.87
CA LYS A 28 -45.19 8.90 -26.81
C LYS A 28 -45.20 9.99 -25.74
N LYS A 29 -44.95 11.23 -26.17
CA LYS A 29 -45.68 12.43 -25.74
C LYS A 29 -45.30 13.56 -26.71
N ILE A 30 -46.00 13.58 -27.84
CA ILE A 30 -46.27 14.78 -28.62
C ILE A 30 -47.74 15.08 -28.39
N ASN A 31 -48.02 16.29 -27.91
CA ASN A 31 -49.20 17.11 -28.16
C ASN A 31 -48.67 18.53 -27.92
N SER A 32 -48.32 19.28 -28.97
CA SER A 32 -49.21 20.07 -29.84
C SER A 32 -49.65 21.38 -29.18
N ASN A 33 -49.30 22.48 -29.85
CA ASN A 33 -49.72 23.88 -29.66
C ASN A 33 -48.69 24.79 -28.97
N THR A 34 -47.75 25.31 -29.75
CA THR A 34 -47.57 26.77 -29.81
C THR A 34 -46.91 27.17 -31.14
N ILE A 35 -47.41 28.27 -31.69
CA ILE A 35 -47.31 28.76 -33.06
C ILE A 35 -45.96 29.46 -33.28
N LEU A 36 -45.34 29.21 -34.44
CA LEU A 36 -44.25 30.01 -35.01
C LEU A 36 -44.81 31.30 -35.65
N PRO A 37 -43.98 32.34 -35.73
CA PRO A 37 -43.84 32.99 -37.02
C PRO A 37 -42.40 32.96 -37.53
N ASP A 38 -42.33 32.72 -38.83
CA ASP A 38 -41.19 32.85 -39.74
C ASP A 38 -40.51 34.22 -39.65
N LEU A 39 -39.21 34.28 -39.96
CA LEU A 39 -38.74 34.85 -41.22
C LEU A 39 -37.21 34.75 -41.34
N SER A 40 -36.81 34.45 -42.57
CA SER A 40 -35.48 34.36 -43.16
C SER A 40 -34.63 35.63 -42.98
N VAL A 41 -33.31 35.51 -43.19
CA VAL A 41 -32.54 36.20 -44.25
C VAL A 41 -31.03 35.99 -44.04
N GLU A 42 -30.36 35.75 -45.17
CA GLU A 42 -28.92 35.66 -45.42
C GLU A 42 -28.14 36.89 -44.91
N ILE A 43 -26.88 36.73 -44.48
CA ILE A 43 -25.89 37.82 -44.60
C ILE A 43 -24.48 37.27 -44.95
N ASN A 44 -23.96 37.88 -46.01
CA ASN A 44 -22.65 37.78 -46.64
C ASN A 44 -21.46 38.22 -45.77
N VAL A 45 -20.28 37.70 -46.12
CA VAL A 45 -18.92 38.25 -45.86
C VAL A 45 -18.70 39.41 -46.86
N PRO A 46 -18.14 40.61 -46.52
CA PRO A 46 -16.68 40.90 -46.61
C PRO A 46 -16.22 42.17 -45.81
N PRO A 47 -15.09 42.86 -46.10
CA PRO A 47 -13.69 42.49 -46.40
C PRO A 47 -12.64 43.21 -45.48
N ASN A 48 -11.35 42.97 -45.76
CA ASN A 48 -10.18 43.78 -45.33
C ASN A 48 -10.24 45.24 -45.82
N ASP A 49 -9.64 46.20 -45.09
CA ASP A 49 -8.51 47.02 -45.60
C ASP A 49 -7.95 48.06 -44.60
N VAL A 50 -6.61 48.15 -44.62
CA VAL A 50 -5.70 49.33 -44.66
C VAL A 50 -5.90 50.54 -43.71
N GLY A 51 -4.80 50.97 -43.08
CA GLY A 51 -4.54 52.40 -42.81
C GLY A 51 -3.70 52.76 -41.58
N ASN A 52 -2.49 53.26 -41.82
CA ASN A 52 -1.59 53.97 -40.89
C ASN A 52 -2.30 55.11 -40.12
N ASP A 53 -1.89 55.44 -38.89
CA ASP A 53 -0.91 56.52 -38.64
C ASP A 53 -0.59 56.74 -37.14
N SER A 54 0.61 57.30 -36.96
CA SER A 54 1.32 57.92 -35.85
C SER A 54 0.60 58.42 -34.57
N GLY A 55 1.31 58.28 -33.44
CA GLY A 55 1.00 58.92 -32.16
C GLY A 55 2.09 58.67 -31.10
N ILE A 56 3.16 59.47 -31.13
CA ILE A 56 4.18 59.62 -30.08
C ILE A 56 3.66 60.61 -29.02
N VAL A 57 3.97 60.39 -27.73
CA VAL A 57 4.40 61.37 -26.68
C VAL A 57 4.08 60.90 -25.24
N LEU A 58 5.14 60.57 -24.49
CA LEU A 58 5.54 60.86 -23.07
C LEU A 58 4.45 60.84 -21.94
N SER A 59 4.65 60.27 -20.73
CA SER A 59 5.78 60.42 -19.80
C SER A 59 5.68 59.54 -18.52
N ASN A 60 6.85 59.07 -18.06
CA ASN A 60 7.38 58.82 -16.69
C ASN A 60 6.48 58.50 -15.46
N SER A 61 6.79 57.42 -14.73
CA SER A 61 7.80 57.42 -13.62
C SER A 61 7.73 56.19 -12.69
N ASN A 62 8.93 55.67 -12.37
CA ASN A 62 9.41 55.08 -11.11
C ASN A 62 8.79 53.77 -10.55
N THR A 63 9.59 52.70 -10.54
CA THR A 63 9.98 51.97 -9.30
C THR A 63 11.24 51.12 -9.54
N PRO A 64 12.12 50.93 -8.53
CA PRO A 64 13.54 50.61 -8.74
C PRO A 64 13.87 49.11 -8.74
N GLU A 65 14.90 48.78 -9.51
CA GLU A 65 15.70 47.56 -9.40
C GLU A 65 16.59 47.60 -8.15
N CYS A 66 16.75 46.45 -7.48
CA CYS A 66 17.93 46.17 -6.66
C CYS A 66 18.33 44.71 -6.86
N SER A 67 19.40 44.55 -7.61
CA SER A 67 20.20 43.35 -7.80
C SER A 67 21.35 43.36 -6.79
N THR A 68 21.44 42.32 -5.96
CA THR A 68 22.70 41.98 -5.27
C THR A 68 22.92 40.49 -5.40
N SER A 69 23.77 40.14 -6.36
CA SER A 69 24.46 38.86 -6.49
C SER A 69 25.55 38.77 -5.44
N VAL A 70 25.41 37.85 -4.49
CA VAL A 70 26.51 37.45 -3.60
C VAL A 70 27.22 36.27 -4.25
N ASN A 71 28.45 36.51 -4.72
CA ASN A 71 29.41 35.48 -5.08
C ASN A 71 29.91 34.82 -3.80
N VAL A 72 29.81 33.50 -3.71
CA VAL A 72 30.54 32.71 -2.71
C VAL A 72 31.47 31.78 -3.50
N GLU A 73 32.75 32.17 -3.55
CA GLU A 73 33.85 31.30 -3.92
C GLU A 73 34.06 30.25 -2.82
N ILE A 74 34.11 28.97 -3.20
CA ILE A 74 34.56 27.90 -2.32
C ILE A 74 35.86 27.36 -2.92
N ASN A 75 36.96 27.72 -2.26
CA ASN A 75 38.29 27.16 -2.44
C ASN A 75 38.29 25.66 -2.09
N ILE A 76 38.75 24.83 -3.03
CA ILE A 76 39.15 23.44 -2.76
C ILE A 76 40.69 23.41 -2.87
N PRO A 77 41.42 23.10 -1.78
CA PRO A 77 42.87 22.99 -1.86
C PRO A 77 43.27 21.68 -2.55
N ALA A 78 44.20 21.79 -3.49
CA ALA A 78 44.94 20.69 -4.08
C ALA A 78 46.28 20.51 -3.34
N ASN A 79 46.59 19.26 -2.99
CA ASN A 79 47.88 18.62 -2.67
C ASN A 79 47.48 17.22 -2.12
N ASP A 80 48.02 16.07 -2.51
CA ASP A 80 49.36 15.75 -2.98
C ASP A 80 49.34 14.65 -4.05
N VAL A 81 50.27 14.81 -4.99
CA VAL A 81 50.83 13.78 -5.87
C VAL A 81 51.82 12.94 -5.07
N LEU A 82 51.87 11.62 -5.29
CA LEU A 82 53.12 10.85 -5.44
C LEU A 82 52.83 9.41 -5.91
N ASN A 83 53.45 9.08 -7.04
CA ASN A 83 54.14 7.84 -7.46
C ASN A 83 53.57 6.47 -7.04
N ASP A 84 53.42 5.54 -7.98
CA ASP A 84 54.58 4.84 -8.57
C ASP A 84 54.21 4.00 -9.80
N SER A 85 55.24 3.44 -10.41
CA SER A 85 55.41 3.15 -11.83
C SER A 85 55.62 1.65 -12.12
N GLY A 86 55.17 1.23 -13.31
CA GLY A 86 55.94 0.36 -14.20
C GLY A 86 55.98 -1.17 -14.01
N ILE A 87 56.18 -1.83 -15.16
CA ILE A 87 56.84 -3.15 -15.39
C ILE A 87 55.92 -4.40 -15.29
N VAL A 88 55.89 -5.39 -16.20
CA VAL A 88 56.27 -5.60 -17.62
C VAL A 88 55.92 -7.07 -17.99
N LEU A 89 55.62 -7.32 -19.28
CA LEU A 89 55.72 -8.56 -20.09
C LEU A 89 55.19 -9.93 -19.59
N SER A 90 54.43 -10.64 -20.43
CA SER A 90 55.01 -11.61 -21.40
C SER A 90 53.96 -12.39 -22.21
N ASN A 91 54.11 -12.36 -23.55
CA ASN A 91 54.08 -13.44 -24.57
C ASN A 91 52.89 -14.44 -24.61
N SER A 92 52.39 -14.90 -25.75
CA SER A 92 53.05 -15.24 -27.02
C SER A 92 52.02 -15.49 -28.16
N ASN A 93 52.40 -15.05 -29.38
CA ASN A 93 52.41 -15.72 -30.70
C ASN A 93 51.14 -16.48 -31.17
N THR A 94 50.68 -16.41 -32.43
CA THR A 94 51.34 -16.47 -33.76
C THR A 94 50.41 -15.85 -34.83
N SER A 95 50.87 -14.93 -35.70
CA SER A 95 51.37 -15.13 -37.09
C SER A 95 50.29 -15.62 -38.07
N GLU A 96 50.08 -15.13 -39.30
CA GLU A 96 50.88 -14.38 -40.30
C GLU A 96 49.87 -13.79 -41.34
N CYS A 97 49.99 -12.53 -41.81
CA CYS A 97 50.90 -11.99 -42.87
C CYS A 97 50.27 -12.16 -44.29
N SER A 98 49.77 -11.09 -44.93
CA SER A 98 50.47 -10.10 -45.78
C SER A 98 50.29 -10.39 -47.28
N THR A 99 49.87 -9.44 -48.11
CA THR A 99 50.62 -8.71 -49.17
C THR A 99 49.67 -8.59 -50.39
N LEU A 100 49.71 -7.68 -51.37
CA LEU A 100 50.60 -6.61 -51.84
C LEU A 100 49.78 -5.76 -52.84
N VAL A 101 50.22 -4.53 -53.08
CA VAL A 101 49.73 -3.59 -54.12
C VAL A 101 50.59 -3.75 -55.38
N ASN A 102 50.01 -3.86 -56.59
CA ASN A 102 50.32 -2.99 -57.75
C ASN A 102 49.65 -3.33 -59.09
N SER A 103 49.49 -2.26 -59.89
CA SER A 103 49.49 -2.12 -61.36
C SER A 103 48.31 -2.58 -62.24
N ASN A 104 47.65 -1.58 -62.85
CA ASN A 104 46.97 -1.63 -64.17
C ASN A 104 47.99 -1.95 -65.30
N PRO A 105 47.61 -2.59 -66.43
CA PRO A 105 47.06 -1.81 -67.57
C PRO A 105 46.14 -2.55 -68.60
N ILE A 106 45.41 -1.73 -69.40
CA ILE A 106 44.92 -1.93 -70.78
C ILE A 106 43.69 -2.85 -71.05
N MET A 107 42.68 -2.22 -71.68
CA MET A 107 41.46 -2.76 -72.32
C MET A 107 41.78 -3.41 -73.70
N PRO A 108 40.98 -4.40 -74.18
CA PRO A 108 39.82 -4.04 -74.99
C PRO A 108 38.54 -4.89 -74.75
N ASP A 109 37.43 -4.26 -75.13
CA ASP A 109 36.04 -4.72 -75.28
C ASP A 109 35.74 -6.23 -75.21
N LEU A 110 34.75 -6.58 -74.36
CA LEU A 110 33.72 -7.54 -74.74
C LEU A 110 32.45 -7.34 -73.90
N ASN A 111 31.34 -7.07 -74.58
CA ASN A 111 29.98 -6.95 -74.04
C ASN A 111 29.60 -8.17 -73.18
N VAL A 112 29.42 -7.98 -71.87
CA VAL A 112 28.62 -8.89 -71.03
C VAL A 112 27.83 -8.09 -69.99
N VAL A 113 26.51 -8.13 -70.16
CA VAL A 113 25.49 -7.67 -69.22
C VAL A 113 25.60 -8.46 -67.91
N PHE A 114 25.86 -7.80 -66.78
CA PHE A 114 25.59 -8.37 -65.45
C PHE A 114 25.19 -7.28 -64.45
N GLU A 115 23.97 -7.44 -63.93
CA GLU A 115 23.43 -6.74 -62.77
C GLU A 115 24.37 -6.87 -61.57
N ARG A 116 24.76 -5.75 -60.96
CA ARG A 116 25.41 -5.78 -59.64
C ARG A 116 24.38 -5.54 -58.55
N ASN A 117 24.15 -6.62 -57.81
CA ASN A 117 23.57 -6.70 -56.48
C ASN A 117 24.03 -5.53 -55.60
N ILE A 118 23.06 -4.85 -54.99
CA ILE A 118 23.28 -4.03 -53.81
C ILE A 118 23.49 -4.99 -52.63
N ASP A 119 24.65 -4.88 -52.02
CA ASP A 119 25.04 -5.63 -50.83
C ASP A 119 23.96 -5.58 -49.74
N VAL A 120 23.50 -6.77 -49.35
CA VAL A 120 22.67 -6.99 -48.18
C VAL A 120 23.55 -6.81 -46.95
N ILE A 121 23.53 -5.60 -46.39
CA ILE A 121 23.93 -5.39 -44.99
C ILE A 121 22.85 -6.07 -44.14
N GLU A 122 23.26 -7.07 -43.35
CA GLU A 122 22.44 -7.75 -42.36
C GLU A 122 21.75 -6.73 -41.43
N SER A 123 20.48 -6.43 -41.68
CA SER A 123 19.63 -5.68 -40.75
C SER A 123 18.53 -6.58 -40.22
N GLU A 124 18.51 -6.69 -38.89
CA GLU A 124 17.51 -7.37 -38.07
C GLU A 124 16.09 -7.25 -38.62
N ARG A 125 15.37 -8.39 -38.70
CA ARG A 125 14.06 -8.57 -39.36
C ARG A 125 12.98 -7.57 -38.90
N ILE A 126 12.96 -6.37 -39.46
CA ILE A 126 11.84 -5.45 -39.46
C ILE A 126 10.94 -5.87 -40.63
N SER A 127 9.62 -5.89 -40.42
CA SER A 127 8.68 -6.23 -41.50
C SER A 127 8.63 -5.05 -42.48
N HIS A 128 9.29 -5.20 -43.62
CA HIS A 128 9.24 -4.24 -44.73
C HIS A 128 8.12 -4.61 -45.69
N GLU A 129 7.35 -3.63 -46.11
CA GLU A 129 6.34 -3.80 -47.16
C GLU A 129 6.81 -3.02 -48.39
N VAL A 130 7.04 -3.73 -49.49
CA VAL A 130 7.45 -3.14 -50.77
C VAL A 130 6.20 -2.91 -51.60
N VAL A 131 6.01 -1.67 -52.07
CA VAL A 131 4.90 -1.30 -52.94
C VAL A 131 5.47 -0.79 -54.27
N GLU A 132 5.06 -1.43 -55.36
CA GLU A 132 5.48 -1.11 -56.72
C GLU A 132 4.37 -0.38 -57.46
N ASN A 133 4.72 0.61 -58.28
CA ASN A 133 3.87 1.28 -59.27
C ASN A 133 2.62 2.05 -58.79
N ASN A 134 2.15 1.91 -57.54
CA ASN A 134 1.00 2.70 -57.04
C ASN A 134 1.07 2.99 -55.52
N VAL A 135 1.44 4.22 -55.15
CA VAL A 135 1.55 4.64 -53.74
C VAL A 135 0.22 5.23 -53.27
N GLY A 136 -0.62 4.41 -52.63
CA GLY A 136 -1.86 4.85 -51.98
C GLY A 136 -1.67 5.38 -50.55
N GLY A 137 -2.57 6.27 -50.12
CA GLY A 137 -2.68 6.79 -48.76
C GLY A 137 -1.71 7.92 -48.40
N ARG A 138 -1.81 8.43 -47.17
CA ARG A 138 -0.99 9.52 -46.61
C ARG A 138 0.27 8.99 -45.92
N ARG A 139 1.28 9.84 -45.76
CA ARG A 139 2.56 9.54 -45.09
C ARG A 139 2.94 10.64 -44.10
N ILE A 140 3.68 10.27 -43.06
CA ILE A 140 4.28 11.21 -42.11
C ILE A 140 5.70 11.47 -42.58
N VAL A 141 6.05 12.73 -42.81
CA VAL A 141 7.37 13.13 -43.32
C VAL A 141 7.92 14.34 -42.58
N ASP A 142 9.25 14.39 -42.44
CA ASP A 142 9.97 15.63 -42.19
C ASP A 142 10.09 16.40 -43.51
N VAL A 143 9.22 17.40 -43.69
CA VAL A 143 9.10 18.18 -44.93
C VAL A 143 10.44 18.79 -45.34
N MET A 144 11.20 19.36 -44.39
CA MET A 144 12.47 19.99 -44.73
C MET A 144 13.52 18.95 -45.11
N HIS A 145 13.51 17.78 -44.46
CA HIS A 145 14.41 16.69 -44.85
C HIS A 145 14.16 16.20 -46.27
N ILE A 146 12.90 16.08 -46.68
CA ILE A 146 12.54 15.69 -48.04
C ILE A 146 13.04 16.74 -49.03
N PHE A 147 12.79 18.03 -48.77
CA PHE A 147 13.25 19.10 -49.65
C PHE A 147 14.78 19.16 -49.76
N ASP A 148 15.50 18.95 -48.65
CA ASP A 148 16.95 18.89 -48.64
C ASP A 148 17.47 17.72 -49.50
N GLN A 149 16.84 16.54 -49.41
CA GLN A 149 17.21 15.36 -50.22
C GLN A 149 16.92 15.57 -51.70
N ILE A 150 15.78 16.18 -52.05
CA ILE A 150 15.44 16.50 -53.44
C ILE A 150 16.42 17.51 -54.02
N ARG A 151 16.78 18.56 -53.25
CA ARG A 151 17.74 19.59 -53.69
C ARG A 151 19.15 19.03 -53.87
N ASN A 152 19.57 18.13 -53.00
CA ASN A 152 20.92 17.56 -53.01
C ASN A 152 21.05 16.30 -53.87
N GLY A 153 19.96 15.82 -54.48
CA GLY A 153 19.91 14.63 -55.32
C GLY A 153 20.47 14.81 -56.74
N ASN A 154 21.47 15.67 -56.93
CA ASN A 154 22.05 15.93 -58.26
C ASN A 154 22.88 14.75 -58.75
N HIS A 155 22.58 14.26 -59.95
CA HIS A 155 23.25 13.11 -60.57
C HIS A 155 24.46 13.52 -61.40
N GLY A 156 25.54 14.01 -60.77
CA GLY A 156 26.82 14.25 -61.43
C GLY A 156 26.83 15.30 -62.56
N ILE A 157 28.04 15.69 -63.00
CA ILE A 157 28.28 16.91 -63.81
C ILE A 157 28.10 16.69 -65.33
N GLY A 158 27.81 15.47 -65.80
CA GLY A 158 27.89 15.15 -67.23
C GLY A 158 26.63 15.38 -68.09
N LEU A 159 25.43 15.29 -67.51
CA LEU A 159 24.18 15.24 -68.27
C LEU A 159 23.14 16.32 -67.89
N GLY A 160 23.40 17.11 -66.83
CA GLY A 160 22.49 18.16 -66.37
C GLY A 160 21.14 17.65 -65.84
N CYS A 161 20.99 16.35 -65.57
CA CYS A 161 19.72 15.78 -65.14
C CYS A 161 19.35 16.21 -63.71
N THR A 162 18.05 16.48 -63.53
CA THR A 162 17.44 16.99 -62.31
C THR A 162 16.46 15.95 -61.73
N PHE A 163 15.90 16.22 -60.56
CA PHE A 163 14.87 15.35 -59.99
C PHE A 163 13.60 15.25 -60.84
N ILE A 164 13.35 16.21 -61.76
CA ILE A 164 12.24 16.15 -62.72
C ILE A 164 12.41 14.96 -63.68
N ASP A 165 13.66 14.58 -63.97
CA ASP A 165 14.00 13.48 -64.87
C ASP A 165 13.91 12.10 -64.20
N CYS A 166 13.52 12.06 -62.92
CA CYS A 166 13.34 10.83 -62.16
C CYS A 166 11.92 10.27 -62.28
N GLU A 167 11.82 8.97 -62.55
CA GLU A 167 10.60 8.18 -62.36
C GLU A 167 10.59 7.47 -61.02
N PHE A 168 9.42 7.39 -60.41
CA PHE A 168 9.21 6.58 -59.21
C PHE A 168 9.27 5.10 -59.57
N LEU A 169 10.06 4.32 -58.83
CA LEU A 169 10.11 2.86 -58.97
C LEU A 169 9.26 2.17 -57.90
N LYS A 170 9.65 2.38 -56.63
CA LYS A 170 9.04 1.65 -55.51
C LYS A 170 9.17 2.40 -54.19
N GLU A 171 8.25 2.07 -53.29
CA GLU A 171 8.28 2.48 -51.89
C GLU A 171 8.61 1.28 -51.02
N VAL A 172 9.56 1.45 -50.10
CA VAL A 172 9.84 0.51 -49.01
C VAL A 172 9.29 1.12 -47.72
N ARG A 173 8.25 0.50 -47.17
CA ARG A 173 7.60 0.95 -45.94
C ARG A 173 8.07 0.14 -44.73
N SER A 174 8.25 0.86 -43.62
CA SER A 174 8.55 0.31 -42.30
C SER A 174 7.68 1.03 -41.26
N GLY A 175 6.42 0.60 -41.13
CA GLY A 175 5.45 1.27 -40.27
C GLY A 175 5.14 2.69 -40.76
N TYR A 176 5.46 3.69 -39.94
CA TYR A 176 5.30 5.11 -40.30
C TYR A 176 6.49 5.68 -41.06
N PHE A 177 7.59 4.94 -41.17
CA PHE A 177 8.74 5.31 -41.99
C PHE A 177 8.55 4.82 -43.42
N SER A 178 8.89 5.67 -44.38
CA SER A 178 8.91 5.35 -45.81
C SER A 178 10.25 5.73 -46.44
N SER A 179 10.69 4.89 -47.37
CA SER A 179 11.78 5.19 -48.30
C SER A 179 11.26 5.04 -49.73
N TRP A 180 11.43 6.07 -50.54
CA TRP A 180 11.08 6.08 -51.96
C TRP A 180 12.34 5.94 -52.80
N ILE A 181 12.29 5.07 -53.79
CA ILE A 181 13.38 4.83 -54.73
C ILE A 181 12.92 5.33 -56.10
N PHE A 182 13.71 6.23 -56.67
CA PHE A 182 13.50 6.82 -57.98
C PHE A 182 14.62 6.43 -58.92
N LYS A 183 14.33 6.33 -60.21
CA LYS A 183 15.32 6.08 -61.28
C LYS A 183 15.36 7.28 -62.22
N CYS A 184 16.53 7.83 -62.48
CA CYS A 184 16.69 8.87 -63.48
C CYS A 184 16.56 8.27 -64.89
N LYS A 185 15.71 8.85 -65.74
CA LYS A 185 15.53 8.41 -67.13
C LYS A 185 16.74 8.75 -68.02
N MET A 186 17.53 9.76 -67.65
CA MET A 186 18.68 10.20 -68.43
C MET A 186 19.95 9.42 -68.10
N CYS A 187 20.31 9.32 -66.82
CA CYS A 187 21.57 8.71 -66.38
C CYS A 187 21.40 7.33 -65.73
N ASN A 188 20.16 6.82 -65.63
CA ASN A 188 19.82 5.54 -64.98
C ASN A 188 20.20 5.42 -63.49
N MET A 189 20.69 6.49 -62.85
CA MET A 189 21.01 6.49 -61.42
C MET A 189 19.77 6.34 -60.54
N LEU A 190 19.94 5.62 -59.44
CA LEU A 190 18.92 5.44 -58.41
C LEU A 190 19.07 6.50 -57.32
N THR A 191 17.98 7.23 -57.05
CA THR A 191 17.91 8.18 -55.93
C THR A 191 17.00 7.64 -54.85
N LYS A 192 17.50 7.60 -53.62
CA LYS A 192 16.73 7.19 -52.44
C LYS A 192 16.36 8.43 -51.64
N ILE A 193 15.07 8.58 -51.35
CA ILE A 193 14.54 9.64 -50.49
C ILE A 193 13.86 8.99 -49.28
N GLU A 194 14.20 9.46 -48.08
CA GLU A 194 13.68 8.93 -46.81
C GLU A 194 12.76 9.92 -46.10
N SER A 195 11.72 9.40 -45.45
CA SER A 195 10.67 10.19 -44.77
C SER A 195 11.15 10.98 -43.54
N GLU A 196 12.24 10.57 -42.90
CA GLU A 196 12.77 11.22 -41.70
C GLU A 196 14.30 11.15 -41.65
N LYS A 197 14.92 12.09 -40.92
CA LYS A 197 16.37 12.12 -40.70
C LYS A 197 16.77 11.01 -39.73
N ASN A 198 17.87 10.32 -40.03
CA ASN A 198 18.53 9.45 -39.07
C ASN A 198 19.51 10.25 -38.19
N ASP A 199 18.97 11.19 -37.40
CA ASP A 199 19.76 12.03 -36.49
C ASP A 199 19.55 11.68 -35.02
N LEU A 200 20.53 12.05 -34.17
CA LEU A 200 20.44 11.90 -32.72
C LEU A 200 19.52 12.96 -32.06
N GLY A 201 18.99 13.91 -32.84
CA GLY A 201 18.25 15.08 -32.36
C GLY A 201 16.75 14.83 -32.20
N CYS A 202 16.19 13.90 -32.96
CA CYS A 202 14.79 13.50 -32.89
C CYS A 202 14.64 12.02 -32.49
N ILE A 203 13.44 11.66 -32.01
CA ILE A 203 13.10 10.25 -31.77
C ILE A 203 12.59 9.71 -33.11
N PRO A 204 13.12 8.59 -33.64
CA PRO A 204 12.62 7.98 -34.87
C PRO A 204 11.10 7.77 -34.83
N ILE A 205 10.41 7.99 -35.94
CA ILE A 205 8.95 8.19 -35.99
C ILE A 205 8.20 7.01 -35.39
N ASN A 206 8.62 5.77 -35.69
CA ASN A 206 8.00 4.59 -35.14
C ASN A 206 8.13 4.54 -33.61
N LYS A 207 9.30 4.87 -33.06
CA LYS A 207 9.55 4.94 -31.61
C LYS A 207 8.82 6.13 -30.98
N ALA A 208 8.73 7.26 -31.67
CA ALA A 208 7.97 8.42 -31.24
C ALA A 208 6.48 8.12 -31.12
N VAL A 209 5.90 7.41 -32.10
CA VAL A 209 4.49 6.97 -32.06
C VAL A 209 4.26 6.00 -30.89
N VAL A 210 5.11 4.99 -30.71
CA VAL A 210 4.99 4.06 -29.57
C VAL A 210 5.10 4.79 -28.23
N SER A 211 6.03 5.73 -28.09
CA SER A 211 6.14 6.61 -26.92
C SER A 211 4.89 7.45 -26.69
N GLY A 212 4.31 7.99 -27.77
CA GLY A 212 3.02 8.67 -27.76
C GLY A 212 1.90 7.77 -27.24
N THR A 213 1.85 6.49 -27.65
CA THR A 213 0.83 5.55 -27.15
C THR A 213 0.91 5.35 -25.63
N TYR A 214 2.11 5.36 -25.05
CA TYR A 214 2.28 5.33 -23.59
C TYR A 214 1.83 6.64 -22.94
N ALA A 215 2.22 7.79 -23.48
CA ALA A 215 1.82 9.11 -22.95
C ALA A 215 0.30 9.30 -22.87
N ILE A 216 -0.43 8.74 -23.85
CA ILE A 216 -1.89 8.82 -23.97
C ILE A 216 -2.56 7.69 -23.16
N GLY A 217 -1.93 6.52 -23.06
CA GLY A 217 -2.47 5.34 -22.37
C GLY A 217 -3.26 4.40 -23.28
N ILE A 218 -2.87 4.28 -24.55
CA ILE A 218 -3.47 3.39 -25.56
C ILE A 218 -2.49 2.28 -25.99
N GLY A 219 -2.94 1.31 -26.79
CA GLY A 219 -2.11 0.24 -27.35
C GLY A 219 -2.14 0.21 -28.89
N HIS A 220 -1.57 -0.86 -29.47
CA HIS A 220 -1.45 -1.04 -30.93
C HIS A 220 -2.79 -0.92 -31.67
N THR A 221 -3.84 -1.61 -31.20
CA THR A 221 -5.15 -1.61 -31.86
C THR A 221 -5.73 -0.21 -32.02
N GLN A 222 -5.62 0.64 -30.99
CA GLN A 222 -6.16 2.01 -31.04
C GLN A 222 -5.34 2.92 -31.95
N VAL A 223 -4.01 2.76 -31.98
CA VAL A 223 -3.19 3.57 -32.89
C VAL A 223 -3.36 3.12 -34.34
N ALA A 224 -3.58 1.83 -34.58
CA ALA A 224 -3.93 1.31 -35.90
C ALA A 224 -5.28 1.87 -36.39
N GLU A 225 -6.31 1.87 -35.54
CA GLU A 225 -7.61 2.48 -35.84
C GLU A 225 -7.50 3.98 -36.13
N PHE A 226 -6.72 4.72 -35.31
CA PHE A 226 -6.45 6.13 -35.56
C PHE A 226 -5.76 6.35 -36.90
N SER A 227 -4.75 5.56 -37.23
CA SER A 227 -3.96 5.69 -38.47
C SER A 227 -4.81 5.37 -39.70
N ALA A 228 -5.62 4.31 -39.63
CA ALA A 228 -6.57 3.97 -40.68
C ALA A 228 -7.59 5.11 -40.92
N SER A 229 -8.05 5.78 -39.85
CA SER A 229 -9.01 6.89 -39.96
C SER A 229 -8.45 8.12 -40.66
N ILE A 230 -7.13 8.32 -40.61
CA ILE A 230 -6.43 9.41 -41.31
C ILE A 230 -5.73 8.93 -42.59
N ASP A 231 -6.02 7.70 -43.03
CA ASP A 231 -5.45 7.07 -44.21
C ASP A 231 -3.91 7.00 -44.20
N VAL A 232 -3.31 6.75 -43.04
CA VAL A 232 -1.85 6.56 -42.86
C VAL A 232 -1.55 5.09 -42.54
N PRO A 233 -0.61 4.43 -43.24
CA PRO A 233 -0.18 3.08 -42.90
C PRO A 233 0.35 2.97 -41.45
N CYS A 234 -0.12 1.95 -40.72
CA CYS A 234 0.33 1.67 -39.37
C CYS A 234 1.38 0.56 -39.36
N MET A 235 2.31 0.61 -38.40
CA MET A 235 3.21 -0.51 -38.13
C MET A 235 2.46 -1.79 -37.76
N THR A 236 3.03 -2.94 -38.12
CA THR A 236 2.51 -4.25 -37.72
C THR A 236 2.58 -4.41 -36.19
N HIS A 237 1.72 -5.28 -35.63
CA HIS A 237 1.73 -5.57 -34.20
C HIS A 237 3.11 -6.08 -33.72
N THR A 238 3.79 -6.87 -34.56
CA THR A 238 5.14 -7.40 -34.26
C THR A 238 6.15 -6.27 -34.13
N THR A 239 6.18 -5.34 -35.09
CA THR A 239 7.08 -4.18 -35.05
C THR A 239 6.77 -3.28 -33.85
N TYR A 240 5.48 -3.03 -33.57
CA TYR A 240 5.06 -2.29 -32.38
C TYR A 240 5.59 -2.91 -31.10
N MET A 241 5.47 -4.23 -30.94
CA MET A 241 5.92 -4.93 -29.73
C MET A 241 7.43 -4.87 -29.55
N LYS A 242 8.22 -5.01 -30.62
CA LYS A 242 9.68 -4.89 -30.57
C LYS A 242 10.11 -3.51 -30.07
N ILE A 243 9.56 -2.46 -30.67
CA ILE A 243 9.86 -1.07 -30.30
C ILE A 243 9.39 -0.77 -28.88
N ALA A 244 8.22 -1.30 -28.49
CA ALA A 244 7.69 -1.18 -27.14
C ALA A 244 8.58 -1.86 -26.09
N GLU A 245 9.20 -2.99 -26.41
CA GLU A 245 10.15 -3.68 -25.54
C GLU A 245 11.43 -2.84 -25.33
N THR A 246 12.03 -2.31 -26.40
CA THR A 246 13.19 -1.40 -26.29
C THR A 246 12.86 -0.15 -25.48
N LEU A 247 11.73 0.50 -25.76
CA LEU A 247 11.28 1.69 -25.04
C LEU A 247 10.97 1.38 -23.56
N SER A 248 10.60 0.14 -23.22
CA SER A 248 10.24 -0.22 -21.86
C SER A 248 11.39 -0.09 -20.88
N ASP A 249 12.61 -0.41 -21.32
CA ASP A 249 13.80 -0.32 -20.48
C ASP A 249 14.19 1.16 -20.27
N GLU A 250 14.09 2.01 -21.30
CA GLU A 250 14.30 3.46 -21.18
C GLU A 250 13.30 4.14 -20.23
N VAL A 251 12.03 3.75 -20.29
CA VAL A 251 10.98 4.23 -19.38
C VAL A 251 11.25 3.75 -17.95
N LYS A 252 11.66 2.49 -17.76
CA LYS A 252 12.00 1.93 -16.45
C LYS A 252 13.18 2.67 -15.81
N GLU A 253 14.26 2.87 -16.55
CA GLU A 253 15.44 3.62 -16.06
C GLU A 253 15.08 5.07 -15.70
N THR A 254 14.29 5.73 -16.54
CA THR A 254 13.82 7.10 -16.26
C THR A 254 12.98 7.13 -14.99
N ALA A 255 12.10 6.13 -14.78
CA ALA A 255 11.30 6.01 -13.57
C ALA A 255 12.17 5.86 -12.31
N TRP A 256 13.20 5.01 -12.35
CA TRP A 256 14.14 4.84 -11.23
C TRP A 256 14.92 6.13 -10.94
N ASN A 257 15.39 6.83 -11.97
CA ASN A 257 16.10 8.10 -11.80
C ASN A 257 15.22 9.16 -11.13
N VAL A 258 13.96 9.32 -11.55
CA VAL A 258 13.06 10.30 -10.91
C VAL A 258 12.63 9.90 -9.50
N MET A 259 12.63 8.62 -9.15
CA MET A 259 12.41 8.15 -7.77
C MET A 259 13.63 8.38 -6.89
N LYS A 260 14.84 8.13 -7.41
CA LYS A 260 16.11 8.42 -6.72
C LYS A 260 16.24 9.91 -6.39
N LEU A 261 15.97 10.78 -7.36
CA LEU A 261 15.96 12.24 -7.14
C LEU A 261 14.90 12.67 -6.11
N ALA A 262 13.75 12.00 -6.07
CA ALA A 262 12.74 12.26 -5.05
C ALA A 262 13.21 11.85 -3.66
N GLY A 263 13.91 10.72 -3.51
CA GLY A 263 14.47 10.27 -2.24
C GLY A 263 15.58 11.17 -1.72
N ILE A 264 16.48 11.65 -2.59
CA ILE A 264 17.50 12.64 -2.23
C ILE A 264 16.87 13.90 -1.66
N GLU A 265 15.82 14.41 -2.30
CA GLU A 265 15.11 15.61 -1.85
C GLU A 265 14.37 15.39 -0.52
N GLU A 266 13.71 14.23 -0.34
CA GLU A 266 13.05 13.89 0.92
C GLU A 266 14.07 13.75 2.07
N ARG A 267 15.25 13.17 1.79
CA ARG A 267 16.37 13.06 2.74
C ARG A 267 16.92 14.43 3.13
N ARG A 268 17.14 15.33 2.18
CA ARG A 268 17.55 16.72 2.44
C ARG A 268 16.57 17.42 3.38
N LEU A 269 15.28 17.33 3.07
CA LEU A 269 14.24 17.92 3.91
C LEU A 269 14.22 17.31 5.32
N ALA A 270 14.38 15.99 5.46
CA ALA A 270 14.42 15.33 6.76
C ALA A 270 15.57 15.86 7.64
N LEU A 271 16.77 16.01 7.06
CA LEU A 271 17.93 16.61 7.73
C LEU A 271 17.66 18.06 8.18
N GLU A 272 17.06 18.89 7.32
CA GLU A 272 16.73 20.29 7.63
C GLU A 272 15.72 20.43 8.78
N ALA A 273 14.90 19.42 9.01
CA ALA A 273 13.95 19.40 10.12
C ALA A 273 14.52 18.74 11.38
N GLY A 274 15.74 18.21 11.35
CA GLY A 274 16.32 17.45 12.46
C GLY A 274 15.65 16.09 12.72
N ASP A 275 14.93 15.54 11.73
CA ASP A 275 14.32 14.21 11.83
C ASP A 275 15.40 13.13 11.58
N VAL A 276 16.29 12.91 12.55
CA VAL A 276 17.35 11.89 12.50
C VAL A 276 17.21 10.90 13.65
N ASP A 277 17.62 9.65 13.44
CA ASP A 277 17.65 8.66 14.50
C ASP A 277 18.92 8.76 15.36
N GLU A 278 19.04 7.87 16.35
CA GLU A 278 20.21 7.77 17.25
C GLU A 278 21.53 7.52 16.50
N ASP A 279 21.48 6.90 15.32
CA ASP A 279 22.63 6.62 14.46
C ASP A 279 22.91 7.78 13.46
N GLY A 280 22.15 8.88 13.52
CA GLY A 280 22.24 10.01 12.59
C GLY A 280 21.63 9.77 11.21
N ILE A 281 20.87 8.69 11.01
CA ILE A 281 20.21 8.38 9.75
C ILE A 281 18.89 9.17 9.66
N PRO A 282 18.65 9.90 8.55
CA PRO A 282 17.42 10.66 8.37
C PRO A 282 16.17 9.77 8.34
N MET A 283 15.08 10.29 8.89
CA MET A 283 13.78 9.62 8.96
C MET A 283 12.70 10.45 8.26
N CYS A 284 11.75 9.79 7.59
CA CYS A 284 10.59 10.48 7.04
C CYS A 284 9.27 9.70 7.18
N PRO A 285 8.13 10.40 7.32
CA PRO A 285 6.82 9.82 7.11
C PRO A 285 6.59 9.50 5.62
N VAL A 286 5.92 8.39 5.35
CA VAL A 286 5.53 8.00 3.99
C VAL A 286 4.05 7.71 3.89
N ILE A 287 3.48 7.91 2.70
CA ILE A 287 2.12 7.53 2.35
C ILE A 287 2.21 6.30 1.45
N ALA A 288 1.45 5.24 1.74
CA ALA A 288 1.44 4.06 0.89
C ALA A 288 0.03 3.51 0.65
N ASP A 289 -0.15 2.86 -0.52
CA ASP A 289 -1.40 2.25 -0.96
C ASP A 289 -1.14 1.28 -2.13
N GLY A 290 -2.03 0.31 -2.31
CA GLY A 290 -2.07 -0.65 -3.40
C GLY A 290 -3.03 -0.29 -4.54
N GLN A 291 -2.70 -0.74 -5.76
CA GLN A 291 -3.58 -0.68 -6.92
C GLN A 291 -3.51 -1.98 -7.71
N TRP A 292 -4.66 -2.41 -8.23
CA TRP A 292 -4.78 -3.61 -9.05
C TRP A 292 -5.10 -3.29 -10.50
N SER A 293 -4.61 -4.11 -11.42
CA SER A 293 -4.87 -3.98 -12.87
C SER A 293 -6.36 -4.11 -13.23
N LYS A 294 -7.14 -4.78 -12.37
CA LYS A 294 -8.58 -4.96 -12.49
C LYS A 294 -9.28 -4.38 -11.25
N ARG A 295 -10.53 -3.95 -11.39
CA ARG A 295 -11.36 -3.63 -10.22
C ARG A 295 -11.83 -4.93 -9.58
N SER A 296 -11.43 -5.14 -8.33
CA SER A 296 -12.01 -6.16 -7.47
C SER A 296 -13.41 -5.69 -7.05
N TYR A 297 -14.45 -6.25 -7.66
CA TYR A 297 -15.77 -6.23 -7.04
C TYR A 297 -15.71 -7.29 -5.95
N LYS A 298 -16.19 -7.00 -4.73
CA LYS A 298 -15.87 -7.64 -3.44
C LYS A 298 -16.01 -9.18 -3.35
N THR A 299 -16.40 -9.82 -4.45
CA THR A 299 -16.50 -11.26 -4.70
C THR A 299 -15.34 -11.85 -5.53
N LYS A 300 -14.47 -11.02 -6.13
CA LYS A 300 -13.40 -11.48 -7.05
C LYS A 300 -12.11 -10.68 -6.87
N TYR A 301 -11.14 -11.29 -6.20
CA TYR A 301 -9.78 -10.77 -5.99
C TYR A 301 -8.79 -11.46 -6.95
N ASP A 302 -9.13 -11.47 -8.25
CA ASP A 302 -8.45 -12.25 -9.29
C ASP A 302 -7.53 -11.41 -10.19
N ALA A 303 -7.09 -10.24 -9.73
CA ALA A 303 -6.20 -9.39 -10.53
C ALA A 303 -4.88 -10.13 -10.83
N PHE A 304 -4.49 -10.12 -12.10
CA PHE A 304 -3.24 -10.73 -12.56
C PHE A 304 -2.01 -9.87 -12.26
N SER A 305 -2.18 -8.57 -12.09
CA SER A 305 -1.10 -7.66 -11.74
C SER A 305 -1.58 -6.61 -10.74
N GLY A 306 -0.66 -6.18 -9.89
CA GLY A 306 -0.87 -5.05 -8.98
C GLY A 306 0.43 -4.30 -8.76
N ALA A 307 0.31 -3.08 -8.27
CA ALA A 307 1.42 -2.23 -7.87
C ALA A 307 1.10 -1.59 -6.53
N ALA A 308 2.04 -1.60 -5.60
CA ALA A 308 1.96 -0.82 -4.38
C ALA A 308 3.02 0.28 -4.41
N THR A 309 2.66 1.45 -3.90
CA THR A 309 3.46 2.66 -4.05
C THR A 309 3.78 3.26 -2.69
N ILE A 310 5.01 3.74 -2.53
CA ILE A 310 5.44 4.53 -1.37
C ILE A 310 5.74 5.96 -1.86
N ILE A 311 5.12 6.93 -1.19
CA ILE A 311 5.19 8.36 -1.53
C ILE A 311 5.78 9.11 -0.33
N GLY A 312 6.77 9.97 -0.57
CA GLY A 312 7.35 10.83 0.45
C GLY A 312 6.32 11.83 0.96
N PHE A 313 6.17 11.95 2.28
CA PHE A 313 5.14 12.81 2.84
C PHE A 313 5.43 14.29 2.61
N ARG A 314 6.68 14.74 2.53
CA ARG A 314 7.00 16.17 2.35
C ARG A 314 7.02 16.54 0.88
N THR A 315 7.74 15.79 0.05
CA THR A 315 7.86 16.07 -1.40
C THR A 315 6.61 15.71 -2.19
N LYS A 316 5.77 14.79 -1.65
CA LYS A 316 4.62 14.20 -2.35
C LYS A 316 5.00 13.49 -3.66
N LYS A 317 6.25 13.05 -3.79
CA LYS A 317 6.78 12.31 -4.93
C LYS A 317 6.90 10.83 -4.61
N ILE A 318 6.83 10.00 -5.65
CA ILE A 318 7.00 8.55 -5.53
C ILE A 318 8.45 8.26 -5.16
N LEU A 319 8.66 7.50 -4.08
CA LEU A 319 9.96 7.03 -3.62
C LEU A 319 10.23 5.59 -4.04
N PHE A 320 9.17 4.78 -4.12
CA PHE A 320 9.27 3.37 -4.46
C PHE A 320 7.97 2.85 -5.09
N VAL A 321 8.09 1.88 -5.98
CA VAL A 321 6.97 1.06 -6.47
C VAL A 321 7.36 -0.41 -6.46
N GLY A 322 6.52 -1.25 -5.87
CA GLY A 322 6.63 -2.71 -5.98
C GLY A 322 5.55 -3.24 -6.91
N ILE A 323 5.94 -3.84 -8.03
CA ILE A 323 5.02 -4.38 -9.03
C ILE A 323 5.02 -5.90 -8.93
N ARG A 324 3.84 -6.51 -8.83
CA ARG A 324 3.64 -7.95 -8.72
C ARG A 324 2.76 -8.46 -9.86
N ASN A 325 3.24 -9.46 -10.58
CA ASN A 325 2.58 -10.10 -11.71
C ASN A 325 2.44 -11.60 -11.46
N ARG A 326 1.21 -12.08 -11.59
CA ARG A 326 0.77 -13.44 -11.32
C ARG A 326 0.50 -14.27 -12.56
N TYR A 327 0.63 -13.67 -13.72
CA TYR A 327 0.25 -14.27 -14.98
C TYR A 327 1.25 -13.87 -16.05
N CYS A 328 1.76 -14.86 -16.77
CA CYS A 328 2.51 -14.66 -18.01
C CYS A 328 1.87 -15.53 -19.09
N VAL A 329 1.45 -14.93 -20.20
CA VAL A 329 0.76 -15.66 -21.28
C VAL A 329 1.64 -16.72 -21.93
N ILE A 330 2.96 -16.51 -21.97
CA ILE A 330 3.91 -17.46 -22.56
C ILE A 330 4.06 -18.68 -21.67
N CYS A 331 4.24 -18.47 -20.35
CA CYS A 331 4.28 -19.55 -19.36
C CYS A 331 2.97 -20.34 -19.33
N GLU A 332 1.82 -19.65 -19.33
CA GLU A 332 0.51 -20.30 -19.25
C GLU A 332 0.21 -21.15 -20.50
N ARG A 333 0.57 -20.66 -21.69
CA ARG A 333 0.43 -21.45 -22.93
C ARG A 333 1.29 -22.69 -22.91
N ALA A 334 2.54 -22.59 -22.48
CA ALA A 334 3.44 -23.72 -22.37
C ALA A 334 2.88 -24.78 -21.39
N LYS A 335 2.39 -24.33 -20.23
CA LYS A 335 1.73 -25.17 -19.24
C LYS A 335 0.50 -25.89 -19.81
N ASN A 336 -0.36 -25.18 -20.54
CA ASN A 336 -1.55 -25.78 -21.16
C ASN A 336 -1.21 -26.79 -22.27
N MET A 337 -0.05 -26.66 -22.90
CA MET A 337 0.46 -27.58 -23.90
C MET A 337 1.28 -28.74 -23.30
N GLY A 338 1.48 -28.77 -21.97
CA GLY A 338 2.32 -29.76 -21.30
C GLY A 338 3.81 -29.66 -21.67
N GLN A 339 4.26 -28.50 -22.16
CA GLN A 339 5.63 -28.28 -22.63
C GLN A 339 6.35 -27.25 -21.75
N SER A 340 7.68 -27.28 -21.76
CA SER A 340 8.49 -26.22 -21.16
C SER A 340 8.33 -24.91 -21.93
N SER A 341 8.32 -23.77 -21.22
CA SER A 341 8.16 -22.49 -21.88
C SER A 341 9.38 -22.14 -22.71
N LYS A 342 9.16 -21.71 -23.96
CA LYS A 342 10.22 -21.10 -24.79
C LYS A 342 10.94 -20.01 -24.01
N ALA A 343 12.24 -19.85 -24.24
CA ALA A 343 13.05 -18.80 -23.61
C ALA A 343 12.40 -17.42 -23.88
N HIS A 344 12.08 -16.70 -22.82
CA HIS A 344 11.47 -15.37 -22.88
C HIS A 344 11.75 -14.59 -21.61
N LYS A 345 11.65 -13.25 -21.67
CA LYS A 345 11.69 -12.35 -20.50
C LYS A 345 10.41 -12.52 -19.68
N CYS A 346 10.38 -13.54 -18.82
CA CYS A 346 9.25 -13.78 -17.93
C CYS A 346 9.14 -12.62 -16.94
N PHE A 347 7.94 -12.05 -16.83
CA PHE A 347 7.65 -10.95 -15.91
C PHE A 347 6.80 -11.39 -14.72
N MET A 348 6.45 -12.68 -14.65
CA MET A 348 5.79 -13.29 -13.50
C MET A 348 6.78 -13.33 -12.34
N ASN A 349 6.43 -12.63 -11.26
CA ASN A 349 7.27 -12.48 -10.06
C ASN A 349 6.44 -12.61 -8.78
N TRP A 350 5.20 -13.11 -8.89
CA TRP A 350 4.30 -13.28 -7.76
C TRP A 350 3.39 -14.50 -7.96
N SER A 351 3.41 -15.43 -7.02
CA SER A 351 2.57 -16.63 -7.06
C SER A 351 1.35 -16.53 -6.14
N LYS A 352 1.44 -15.71 -5.08
CA LYS A 352 0.40 -15.59 -4.05
C LYS A 352 -0.84 -14.81 -4.54
N GLY A 353 -1.86 -14.73 -3.69
CA GLY A 353 -3.11 -14.02 -3.99
C GLY A 353 -2.91 -12.54 -4.34
N ALA A 354 -3.87 -11.94 -5.05
CA ALA A 354 -3.78 -10.53 -5.42
C ALA A 354 -3.81 -9.60 -4.19
N THR A 355 -4.47 -10.01 -3.10
CA THR A 355 -4.62 -9.23 -1.86
C THR A 355 -3.32 -9.08 -1.07
N SER A 356 -2.35 -9.98 -1.23
CA SER A 356 -1.06 -9.91 -0.55
C SER A 356 -0.03 -9.07 -1.28
N ILE A 357 -0.32 -8.63 -2.51
CA ILE A 357 0.58 -7.79 -3.33
C ILE A 357 0.96 -6.51 -2.58
N GLU A 358 -0.02 -5.86 -1.96
CA GLU A 358 0.20 -4.57 -1.29
C GLU A 358 1.19 -4.67 -0.14
N ALA A 359 0.92 -5.57 0.81
CA ALA A 359 1.77 -5.75 1.99
C ALA A 359 3.19 -6.17 1.60
N ASP A 360 3.33 -7.06 0.61
CA ASP A 360 4.64 -7.53 0.13
C ASP A 360 5.43 -6.44 -0.60
N ALA A 361 4.79 -5.71 -1.51
CA ALA A 361 5.43 -4.62 -2.25
C ALA A 361 5.81 -3.45 -1.35
N ILE A 362 5.00 -3.11 -0.34
CA ILE A 362 5.36 -2.09 0.64
C ILE A 362 6.52 -2.58 1.53
N ALA A 363 6.49 -3.83 1.98
CA ALA A 363 7.59 -4.43 2.74
C ALA A 363 8.93 -4.37 2.00
N GLU A 364 8.94 -4.72 0.70
CA GLU A 364 10.13 -4.59 -0.17
C GLU A 364 10.66 -3.14 -0.19
N GLY A 365 9.76 -2.16 -0.31
CA GLY A 365 10.13 -0.75 -0.33
C GLY A 365 10.67 -0.24 1.00
N PHE A 366 10.19 -0.75 2.14
CA PHE A 366 10.73 -0.42 3.47
C PHE A 366 12.11 -1.04 3.68
N LEU A 367 12.31 -2.32 3.33
CA LEU A 367 13.60 -3.00 3.45
C LEU A 367 14.69 -2.38 2.57
N SER A 368 14.32 -1.88 1.40
CA SER A 368 15.27 -1.27 0.45
C SER A 368 15.49 0.23 0.66
N SER A 369 14.71 0.88 1.53
CA SER A 369 14.70 2.35 1.71
C SER A 369 16.06 2.95 2.02
N VAL A 370 16.81 2.36 2.97
CA VAL A 370 18.14 2.81 3.37
C VAL A 370 19.14 2.64 2.23
N LYS A 371 19.12 1.50 1.53
CA LYS A 371 19.98 1.25 0.38
C LYS A 371 19.68 2.18 -0.80
N LEU A 372 18.41 2.44 -1.07
CA LEU A 372 17.98 3.25 -2.23
C LEU A 372 18.18 4.74 -2.00
N HIS A 373 17.85 5.23 -0.80
CA HIS A 373 17.72 6.66 -0.52
C HIS A 373 18.53 7.14 0.68
N GLY A 374 19.07 6.24 1.50
CA GLY A 374 19.70 6.59 2.78
C GLY A 374 18.70 7.18 3.78
N LEU A 375 17.46 6.67 3.77
CA LEU A 375 16.32 7.22 4.50
C LEU A 375 15.54 6.09 5.18
N LYS A 376 15.22 6.22 6.47
CA LYS A 376 14.33 5.30 7.19
C LYS A 376 12.90 5.84 7.18
N TYR A 377 11.92 4.98 6.94
CA TYR A 377 10.50 5.36 6.97
C TYR A 377 9.91 5.13 8.37
N ASN A 378 9.81 6.19 9.19
CA ASN A 378 9.39 6.06 10.59
C ASN A 378 7.87 5.97 10.77
N LYS A 379 7.09 6.55 9.87
CA LYS A 379 5.62 6.56 9.92
C LYS A 379 5.01 6.10 8.61
N LEU A 380 4.01 5.23 8.68
CA LEU A 380 3.21 4.79 7.54
C LEU A 380 1.82 5.42 7.60
N ILE A 381 1.53 6.30 6.65
CA ILE A 381 0.20 6.88 6.43
C ILE A 381 -0.52 6.01 5.39
N GLY A 382 -1.56 5.32 5.83
CA GLY A 382 -2.32 4.40 4.99
C GLY A 382 -3.78 4.36 5.35
N ASP A 383 -4.54 3.57 4.61
CA ASP A 383 -5.89 3.24 5.02
C ASP A 383 -5.90 2.18 6.13
N GLY A 384 -7.10 1.88 6.63
CA GLY A 384 -7.30 1.04 7.81
C GLY A 384 -6.99 -0.44 7.62
N ASP A 385 -6.37 -0.83 6.50
CA ASP A 385 -5.96 -2.21 6.26
C ASP A 385 -4.77 -2.55 7.16
N SER A 386 -4.94 -3.59 7.96
CA SER A 386 -3.97 -4.01 8.98
C SER A 386 -2.87 -4.91 8.43
N SER A 387 -2.99 -5.36 7.18
CA SER A 387 -2.08 -6.31 6.53
C SER A 387 -0.67 -5.75 6.35
N VAL A 388 -0.57 -4.50 5.89
CA VAL A 388 0.71 -3.81 5.66
C VAL A 388 1.43 -3.58 6.99
N THR A 389 0.74 -3.00 7.97
CA THR A 389 1.31 -2.75 9.30
C THR A 389 1.72 -4.04 10.00
N LYS A 390 0.89 -5.08 9.90
CA LYS A 390 1.23 -6.41 10.41
C LYS A 390 2.52 -6.92 9.75
N ARG A 391 2.64 -6.82 8.42
CA ARG A 391 3.86 -7.24 7.71
C ARG A 391 5.09 -6.42 8.09
N LEU A 392 4.96 -5.11 8.29
CA LEU A 392 6.08 -4.27 8.72
C LEU A 392 6.54 -4.58 10.15
N ASN A 393 5.60 -4.88 11.05
CA ASN A 393 5.90 -5.31 12.42
C ASN A 393 6.51 -6.71 12.49
N GLU A 394 6.25 -7.55 11.48
CA GLU A 394 6.87 -8.87 11.33
C GLU A 394 8.32 -8.74 10.85
N ILE A 395 8.56 -8.02 9.74
CA ILE A 395 9.90 -7.98 9.13
C ILE A 395 10.87 -7.06 9.86
N LEU A 396 10.37 -6.14 10.70
CA LEU A 396 11.15 -5.15 11.45
C LEU A 396 12.25 -4.51 10.57
N PRO A 397 11.88 -3.72 9.54
CA PRO A 397 12.82 -3.34 8.48
C PRO A 397 14.03 -2.52 8.96
N TYR A 398 13.95 -1.94 10.16
CA TYR A 398 15.02 -1.16 10.80
C TYR A 398 15.45 -1.74 12.16
N GLY A 399 15.10 -3.00 12.44
CA GLY A 399 15.39 -3.68 13.69
C GLY A 399 14.37 -3.41 14.82
N PRO A 400 14.55 -4.07 15.98
CA PRO A 400 13.59 -4.02 17.08
C PRO A 400 13.54 -2.66 17.81
N ARG A 401 14.58 -1.84 17.66
CA ARG A 401 14.67 -0.50 18.27
C ARG A 401 13.78 0.54 17.60
N MET A 402 13.37 0.31 16.34
CA MET A 402 12.60 1.27 15.55
C MET A 402 11.40 0.61 14.87
N LEU A 403 10.25 0.72 15.51
CA LEU A 403 8.97 0.29 14.94
C LEU A 403 8.36 1.38 14.05
N VAL A 404 7.75 0.95 12.94
CA VAL A 404 7.04 1.85 12.04
C VAL A 404 5.68 2.22 12.66
N GLU A 405 5.49 3.50 12.99
CA GLU A 405 4.21 3.98 13.54
C GLU A 405 3.16 4.06 12.42
N LYS A 406 2.03 3.36 12.59
CA LYS A 406 0.89 3.47 11.68
C LYS A 406 0.08 4.72 11.99
N ILE A 407 -0.09 5.59 11.00
CA ILE A 407 -0.98 6.74 11.05
C ILE A 407 -2.18 6.48 10.12
N GLU A 408 -3.36 6.43 10.71
CA GLU A 408 -4.60 6.18 9.97
C GLU A 408 -5.05 7.39 9.15
N CYS A 409 -5.50 7.16 7.92
CA CYS A 409 -6.13 8.19 7.09
C CYS A 409 -7.41 8.73 7.75
N ARG A 410 -7.41 10.03 8.09
CA ARG A 410 -8.58 10.75 8.66
C ARG A 410 -9.84 10.56 7.80
N ASN A 411 -9.70 10.70 6.49
CA ASN A 411 -10.84 10.59 5.56
C ASN A 411 -11.45 9.18 5.60
N HIS A 412 -10.62 8.15 5.74
CA HIS A 412 -11.06 6.76 5.85
C HIS A 412 -11.81 6.52 7.17
N ILE A 413 -11.25 6.92 8.32
CA ILE A 413 -11.90 6.80 9.63
C ILE A 413 -13.27 7.48 9.62
N LEU A 414 -13.33 8.74 9.19
CA LEU A 414 -14.57 9.52 9.21
C LEU A 414 -15.61 9.02 8.20
N ARG A 415 -15.17 8.45 7.06
CA ARG A 415 -16.07 7.80 6.11
C ARG A 415 -16.65 6.51 6.70
N ASN A 416 -15.85 5.69 7.38
CA ASN A 416 -16.31 4.49 8.07
C ASN A 416 -17.34 4.84 9.16
N TYR A 417 -17.01 5.85 9.99
CA TYR A 417 -17.91 6.38 11.00
C TYR A 417 -19.27 6.79 10.43
N GLY A 418 -19.28 7.63 9.39
CA GLY A 418 -20.51 8.07 8.73
C GLY A 418 -21.29 6.92 8.06
N GLN A 419 -20.60 5.92 7.49
CA GLN A 419 -21.24 4.74 6.90
C GLN A 419 -21.94 3.88 7.95
N LYS A 420 -21.31 3.67 9.11
CA LYS A 420 -21.89 2.90 10.22
C LYS A 420 -23.09 3.62 10.84
N LEU A 421 -23.01 4.94 11.06
CA LEU A 421 -24.17 5.73 11.50
C LEU A 421 -25.34 5.63 10.52
N MET A 422 -25.05 5.69 9.22
CA MET A 422 -26.05 5.53 8.16
C MET A 422 -26.61 4.09 8.05
N ALA A 423 -25.93 3.09 8.62
CA ALA A 423 -26.49 1.75 8.76
C ALA A 423 -27.53 1.69 9.88
N LEU A 424 -27.31 2.42 10.99
CA LEU A 424 -28.28 2.53 12.09
C LEU A 424 -29.62 3.09 11.63
N THR A 425 -29.60 4.05 10.70
CA THR A 425 -30.83 4.67 10.18
C THR A 425 -31.70 3.72 9.35
N LYS A 426 -31.17 2.55 8.96
CA LYS A 426 -31.92 1.50 8.26
C LYS A 426 -32.60 0.51 9.20
N LYS A 427 -32.18 0.42 10.47
CA LYS A 427 -32.81 -0.44 11.46
C LYS A 427 -34.18 0.12 11.83
N THR A 428 -35.24 -0.62 11.53
CA THR A 428 -36.63 -0.19 11.80
C THR A 428 -36.99 -0.24 13.29
N SER A 429 -36.16 -0.88 14.11
CA SER A 429 -36.30 -0.93 15.58
C SER A 429 -36.20 0.44 16.25
N TYR A 430 -35.59 1.44 15.60
CA TYR A 430 -35.47 2.79 16.15
C TYR A 430 -36.55 3.75 15.64
N PRO A 431 -37.01 4.70 16.48
CA PRO A 431 -38.02 5.68 16.10
C PRO A 431 -37.70 6.44 14.80
N CYS A 432 -38.71 6.64 13.96
CA CYS A 432 -38.56 7.23 12.63
C CYS A 432 -37.96 8.65 12.65
N TYR A 433 -38.35 9.48 13.63
CA TYR A 433 -37.85 10.85 13.74
C TYR A 433 -36.36 10.90 14.11
N ILE A 434 -35.88 10.02 14.99
CA ILE A 434 -34.44 9.90 15.35
C ILE A 434 -33.62 9.47 14.12
N ARG A 435 -34.13 8.48 13.36
CA ARG A 435 -33.46 8.04 12.11
C ARG A 435 -33.38 9.17 11.09
N LYS A 436 -34.45 9.94 10.91
CA LYS A 436 -34.46 11.14 10.05
C LYS A 436 -33.50 12.22 10.56
N PHE A 437 -33.39 12.40 11.88
CA PHE A 437 -32.47 13.35 12.49
C PHE A 437 -31.00 13.01 12.18
N ILE A 438 -30.60 11.74 12.33
CA ILE A 438 -29.24 11.29 12.00
C ILE A 438 -28.93 11.50 10.51
N ILE A 439 -29.88 11.19 9.61
CA ILE A 439 -29.72 11.40 8.17
C ILE A 439 -29.43 12.87 7.86
N ARG A 440 -30.21 13.80 8.44
CA ARG A 440 -30.05 15.26 8.24
C ARG A 440 -28.73 15.78 8.81
N ASN A 441 -28.26 15.21 9.92
CA ASN A 441 -27.08 15.70 10.65
C ASN A 441 -25.79 14.88 10.39
N ILE A 442 -25.77 13.94 9.45
CA ILE A 442 -24.63 13.03 9.23
C ILE A 442 -23.29 13.76 8.98
N ILE A 443 -23.35 14.93 8.31
CA ILE A 443 -22.18 15.77 8.06
C ILE A 443 -21.74 16.47 9.35
N ARG A 444 -22.67 16.90 10.23
CA ARG A 444 -22.34 17.50 11.53
C ARG A 444 -21.56 16.54 12.43
N PHE A 445 -21.91 15.24 12.44
CA PHE A 445 -21.16 14.23 13.19
C PHE A 445 -19.68 14.16 12.77
N ARG A 446 -19.41 14.23 11.46
CA ARG A 446 -18.02 14.27 10.95
C ARG A 446 -17.35 15.61 11.21
N THR A 447 -18.10 16.71 11.03
CA THR A 447 -17.60 18.08 11.18
C THR A 447 -17.21 18.38 12.63
N ALA A 448 -17.97 17.86 13.59
CA ALA A 448 -17.65 17.92 15.01
C ALA A 448 -16.24 17.39 15.28
N ILE A 449 -15.94 16.17 14.80
CA ILE A 449 -14.63 15.55 14.98
C ILE A 449 -13.53 16.37 14.31
N THR A 450 -13.72 16.81 13.05
CA THR A 450 -12.71 17.63 12.35
C THR A 450 -12.45 18.96 13.03
N LYS A 451 -13.48 19.61 13.60
CA LYS A 451 -13.32 20.86 14.36
C LYS A 451 -12.56 20.63 15.66
N SER A 452 -12.85 19.54 16.37
CA SER A 452 -12.10 19.17 17.58
C SER A 452 -10.63 18.87 17.28
N ILE A 453 -10.33 18.17 16.18
CA ILE A 453 -8.94 17.96 15.71
C ILE A 453 -8.24 19.30 15.47
N GLN A 454 -8.86 20.19 14.70
CA GLN A 454 -8.29 21.51 14.37
C GLN A 454 -8.02 22.37 15.60
N TYR A 455 -8.90 22.31 16.61
CA TYR A 455 -8.73 23.02 17.86
C TYR A 455 -7.59 22.43 18.69
N ARG A 456 -7.65 21.12 18.99
CA ARG A 456 -6.67 20.43 19.85
C ARG A 456 -5.25 20.51 19.28
N LYS A 457 -5.10 20.44 17.96
CA LYS A 457 -3.80 20.57 17.26
C LYS A 457 -3.15 21.95 17.42
N LYS A 458 -3.94 23.01 17.67
CA LYS A 458 -3.44 24.39 17.84
C LYS A 458 -3.04 24.71 19.28
N LEU A 459 -3.43 23.88 20.25
CA LEU A 459 -3.09 24.12 21.65
C LEU A 459 -1.62 23.81 21.89
N ASN A 460 -0.93 24.69 22.62
CA ASN A 460 0.42 24.43 23.09
C ASN A 460 0.38 23.50 24.31
N GLN A 461 0.12 22.23 24.05
CA GLN A 461 -0.05 21.16 25.05
C GLN A 461 0.73 19.94 24.60
N SER A 462 1.04 19.04 25.54
CA SER A 462 1.66 17.76 25.18
C SER A 462 0.75 16.94 24.25
N LEU A 463 1.34 16.09 23.42
CA LEU A 463 0.58 15.20 22.52
C LEU A 463 -0.41 14.32 23.30
N TYR A 464 -0.06 13.94 24.53
CA TYR A 464 -0.93 13.18 25.42
C TYR A 464 -2.18 13.98 25.81
N GLU A 465 -2.01 15.21 26.31
CA GLU A 465 -3.14 16.08 26.71
C GLU A 465 -4.05 16.42 25.52
N GLN A 466 -3.46 16.71 24.36
CA GLN A 466 -4.21 16.92 23.13
C GLN A 466 -5.03 15.69 22.74
N THR A 467 -4.47 14.49 22.92
CA THR A 467 -5.13 13.21 22.61
C THR A 467 -6.29 12.96 23.57
N GLU A 468 -6.08 13.12 24.88
CA GLU A 468 -7.12 12.95 25.89
C GLU A 468 -8.24 13.97 25.74
N GLY A 469 -7.89 15.23 25.46
CA GLY A 469 -8.83 16.28 25.12
C GLY A 469 -9.68 15.90 23.90
N LEU A 470 -9.05 15.45 22.82
CA LEU A 470 -9.76 15.02 21.61
C LEU A 470 -10.68 13.82 21.88
N ARG A 471 -10.26 12.86 22.71
CA ARG A 471 -11.11 11.72 23.10
C ARG A 471 -12.38 12.19 23.79
N LYS A 472 -12.27 13.13 24.75
CA LYS A 472 -13.42 13.73 25.43
C LYS A 472 -14.35 14.44 24.44
N ASP A 473 -13.80 15.21 23.51
CA ASP A 473 -14.59 15.93 22.50
C ASP A 473 -15.34 14.97 21.55
N ILE A 474 -14.69 13.88 21.14
CA ILE A 474 -15.31 12.85 20.27
C ILE A 474 -16.45 12.14 21.00
N ILE A 475 -16.26 11.80 22.28
CA ILE A 475 -17.29 11.16 23.13
C ILE A 475 -18.49 12.09 23.28
N ASN A 476 -18.25 13.38 23.52
CA ASN A 476 -19.32 14.37 23.72
C ASN A 476 -20.01 14.79 22.41
N GLY A 477 -19.37 14.58 21.24
CA GLY A 477 -19.88 14.98 19.94
C GLY A 477 -21.35 14.60 19.65
N PRO A 478 -21.77 13.32 19.83
CA PRO A 478 -23.17 12.94 19.67
C PRO A 478 -24.12 13.60 20.66
N TYR A 479 -23.75 13.70 21.94
CA TYR A 479 -24.58 14.32 22.97
C TYR A 479 -24.89 15.77 22.62
N HIS A 480 -23.87 16.53 22.21
CA HIS A 480 -24.03 17.88 21.69
C HIS A 480 -24.96 17.93 20.48
N ILE A 481 -24.78 17.03 19.51
CA ILE A 481 -25.58 17.04 18.26
C ILE A 481 -27.06 16.70 18.54
N PHE A 482 -27.34 15.90 19.57
CA PHE A 482 -28.70 15.55 19.99
C PHE A 482 -29.33 16.52 21.00
N GLY A 483 -28.63 17.60 21.36
CA GLY A 483 -29.17 18.69 22.18
C GLY A 483 -28.80 18.65 23.66
N GLN A 484 -27.88 17.78 24.09
CA GLN A 484 -27.32 17.81 25.45
C GLN A 484 -25.99 18.55 25.48
N HIS A 485 -25.94 19.65 26.26
CA HIS A 485 -24.80 20.57 26.27
C HIS A 485 -24.01 20.59 27.58
N THR A 486 -24.30 19.70 28.53
CA THR A 486 -23.73 19.70 29.89
C THR A 486 -22.21 19.54 29.95
N LEU A 487 -21.62 18.80 29.01
CA LEU A 487 -20.19 18.49 28.96
C LEU A 487 -19.49 19.17 27.77
N CYS A 488 -20.11 20.20 27.19
CA CYS A 488 -19.52 20.89 26.05
C CYS A 488 -18.48 21.92 26.49
N GLU A 489 -17.32 21.86 25.85
CA GLU A 489 -16.28 22.89 25.96
C GLU A 489 -16.71 24.19 25.26
N LYS A 490 -16.25 25.34 25.78
CA LYS A 490 -16.63 26.68 25.29
C LYS A 490 -16.27 26.92 23.82
N TYR A 491 -15.20 26.30 23.33
CA TYR A 491 -14.80 26.43 21.91
C TYR A 491 -15.76 25.68 20.96
N PHE A 492 -16.45 24.66 21.49
CA PHE A 492 -17.26 23.71 20.73
C PHE A 492 -18.75 24.08 20.75
N CYS A 493 -19.23 24.64 21.86
CA CYS A 493 -20.64 24.99 22.07
C CYS A 493 -20.81 26.36 22.74
N ARG A 494 -21.87 27.08 22.37
CA ARG A 494 -22.28 28.36 22.98
C ARG A 494 -23.53 28.21 23.88
N GLY A 495 -23.89 26.98 24.24
CA GLY A 495 -25.12 26.66 24.96
C GLY A 495 -26.26 26.16 24.05
N PRO A 496 -27.42 25.82 24.65
CA PRO A 496 -28.60 25.36 23.92
C PRO A 496 -29.17 26.46 23.02
N LYS A 497 -29.65 26.08 21.84
CA LYS A 497 -30.35 27.03 20.95
C LYS A 497 -31.80 27.21 21.38
N GLU A 498 -32.38 28.35 21.05
CA GLU A 498 -33.82 28.58 21.24
C GLU A 498 -34.62 27.44 20.58
N CYS A 499 -35.54 26.86 21.37
CA CYS A 499 -36.39 25.71 20.98
C CYS A 499 -35.66 24.38 20.66
N GLU A 500 -34.40 24.21 21.07
CA GLU A 500 -33.67 22.95 20.89
C GLU A 500 -34.19 21.86 21.83
N LYS A 501 -34.79 20.79 21.27
CA LYS A 501 -35.23 19.62 22.04
C LYS A 501 -34.04 18.70 22.34
N ASN A 502 -33.85 18.34 23.60
CA ASN A 502 -32.88 17.32 24.01
C ASN A 502 -33.42 15.92 23.71
N LEU A 503 -32.87 15.28 22.68
CA LEU A 503 -33.26 13.93 22.25
C LEU A 503 -32.48 12.82 22.99
N VAL A 504 -31.47 13.15 23.79
CA VAL A 504 -30.61 12.13 24.44
C VAL A 504 -31.39 11.15 25.32
N PRO A 505 -32.34 11.56 26.19
CA PRO A 505 -33.09 10.62 27.03
C PRO A 505 -33.82 9.56 26.22
N GLU A 506 -34.41 9.94 25.09
CA GLU A 506 -35.13 9.02 24.20
C GLU A 506 -34.18 8.06 23.46
N ILE A 507 -33.00 8.54 23.07
CA ILE A 507 -31.97 7.76 22.38
C ILE A 507 -31.32 6.75 23.34
N VAL A 508 -31.13 7.12 24.61
CA VAL A 508 -30.69 6.21 25.67
C VAL A 508 -31.75 5.15 25.94
N LYS A 509 -33.03 5.54 26.08
CA LYS A 509 -34.15 4.62 26.31
C LYS A 509 -34.30 3.57 25.21
N CYS A 510 -34.08 3.94 23.95
CA CYS A 510 -34.14 2.99 22.82
C CYS A 510 -32.82 2.23 22.55
N GLY A 511 -31.78 2.42 23.37
CA GLY A 511 -30.49 1.72 23.25
C GLY A 511 -29.60 2.17 22.08
N LEU A 512 -30.01 3.17 21.30
CA LEU A 512 -29.27 3.66 20.13
C LEU A 512 -27.93 4.31 20.53
N MET A 513 -27.85 4.94 21.72
CA MET A 513 -26.60 5.52 22.24
C MET A 513 -25.50 4.46 22.44
N ASN A 514 -25.87 3.23 22.82
CA ASN A 514 -24.90 2.16 23.03
C ASN A 514 -24.29 1.71 21.69
N GLU A 515 -25.11 1.55 20.66
CA GLU A 515 -24.62 1.23 19.31
C GLU A 515 -23.78 2.38 18.73
N MET A 516 -24.17 3.63 18.94
CA MET A 516 -23.39 4.79 18.50
C MET A 516 -22.04 4.88 19.23
N SER A 517 -22.02 4.61 20.53
CA SER A 517 -20.79 4.56 21.33
C SER A 517 -19.88 3.42 20.85
N ALA A 518 -20.45 2.26 20.51
CA ALA A 518 -19.69 1.15 19.93
C ALA A 518 -19.05 1.51 18.58
N ILE A 519 -19.76 2.26 17.74
CA ILE A 519 -19.22 2.78 16.47
C ILE A 519 -18.11 3.81 16.73
N LEU A 520 -18.28 4.68 17.71
CA LEU A 520 -17.33 5.74 18.07
C LEU A 520 -16.03 5.21 18.67
N ARG A 521 -16.03 4.07 19.37
CA ARG A 521 -14.82 3.45 19.93
C ARG A 521 -13.66 3.44 18.92
N ARG A 522 -13.91 2.99 17.68
CA ARG A 522 -12.88 2.99 16.62
C ARG A 522 -12.32 4.38 16.29
N VAL A 523 -13.12 5.44 16.40
CA VAL A 523 -12.65 6.82 16.18
C VAL A 523 -11.82 7.29 17.38
N ILE A 524 -12.26 6.97 18.60
CA ILE A 524 -11.61 7.31 19.88
C ILE A 524 -10.26 6.60 20.03
N ASP A 525 -10.19 5.32 19.68
CA ASP A 525 -8.96 4.51 19.71
C ASP A 525 -7.90 5.11 18.79
N ASN A 526 -8.33 5.70 17.68
CA ASN A 526 -7.47 6.37 16.69
C ASN A 526 -7.33 7.88 16.91
N ALA A 527 -7.71 8.42 18.08
CA ALA A 527 -7.63 9.86 18.37
C ALA A 527 -6.19 10.41 18.19
N ARG A 528 -5.17 9.66 18.64
CA ARG A 528 -3.77 10.01 18.43
C ARG A 528 -3.43 10.15 16.93
N SER A 529 -3.79 9.16 16.12
CA SER A 529 -3.61 9.22 14.66
C SER A 529 -4.35 10.37 14.00
N LEU A 530 -5.56 10.68 14.48
CA LEU A 530 -6.39 11.78 13.97
C LEU A 530 -5.78 13.16 14.24
N LEU A 531 -4.98 13.34 15.29
CA LEU A 531 -4.30 14.62 15.58
C LEU A 531 -3.25 14.99 14.52
N PHE A 532 -2.62 14.00 13.87
CA PHE A 532 -1.72 14.27 12.75
C PHE A 532 -2.46 14.96 11.58
N ASP A 533 -3.77 14.72 11.46
CA ASP A 533 -4.69 15.37 10.51
C ASP A 533 -4.32 15.11 9.03
N VAL A 534 -3.88 13.89 8.73
CA VAL A 534 -3.37 13.47 7.42
C VAL A 534 -4.35 12.58 6.64
N ASP A 535 -4.15 12.50 5.32
CA ASP A 535 -4.88 11.59 4.44
C ASP A 535 -3.98 10.96 3.37
N ASN A 536 -4.50 9.89 2.74
CA ASN A 536 -3.82 9.14 1.68
C ASN A 536 -4.21 9.61 0.27
N ASN A 537 -4.71 10.84 0.12
CA ASN A 537 -5.23 11.33 -1.17
C ASN A 537 -4.17 11.33 -2.29
N TYR A 538 -2.88 11.48 -1.95
CA TYR A 538 -1.80 11.44 -2.93
C TYR A 538 -1.65 10.06 -3.58
N CYS A 539 -1.88 8.98 -2.83
CA CYS A 539 -1.96 7.63 -3.39
C CYS A 539 -3.16 7.51 -4.32
N GLU A 540 -4.34 8.01 -3.93
CA GLU A 540 -5.53 8.00 -4.80
C GLU A 540 -5.30 8.78 -6.10
N GLN A 541 -4.59 9.92 -6.03
CA GLN A 541 -4.21 10.72 -7.19
C GLN A 541 -3.25 9.95 -8.09
N PHE A 542 -2.20 9.35 -7.54
CA PHE A 542 -1.26 8.55 -8.32
C PHE A 542 -1.94 7.32 -8.95
N ASN A 543 -2.82 6.65 -8.21
CA ASN A 543 -3.66 5.57 -8.69
C ASN A 543 -4.53 5.99 -9.88
N SER A 544 -5.00 7.24 -9.91
CA SER A 544 -5.69 7.83 -11.07
C SER A 544 -4.75 8.00 -12.27
N VAL A 545 -3.49 8.41 -12.04
CA VAL A 545 -2.47 8.50 -13.09
C VAL A 545 -2.14 7.13 -13.64
N ILE A 546 -1.88 6.11 -12.81
CA ILE A 546 -1.73 4.72 -13.27
C ILE A 546 -2.91 4.34 -14.15
N ASN A 547 -4.15 4.60 -13.70
CA ASN A 547 -5.36 4.29 -14.45
C ASN A 547 -5.39 4.94 -15.84
N LYS A 548 -4.90 6.17 -15.99
CA LYS A 548 -4.74 6.79 -17.32
C LYS A 548 -3.82 5.95 -18.21
N TYR A 549 -2.63 5.62 -17.72
CA TYR A 549 -1.62 4.89 -18.50
C TYR A 549 -2.04 3.45 -18.83
N ILE A 550 -2.91 2.82 -18.02
CA ILE A 550 -3.50 1.48 -18.27
C ILE A 550 -4.90 1.55 -18.93
N ALA A 551 -5.20 2.61 -19.70
CA ALA A 551 -6.44 2.76 -20.46
C ALA A 551 -7.75 2.68 -19.63
N GLY A 552 -7.71 3.13 -18.38
CA GLY A 552 -8.84 3.08 -17.46
C GLY A 552 -9.24 1.66 -17.05
N LYS A 553 -8.31 0.70 -17.12
CA LYS A 553 -8.55 -0.75 -16.91
C LYS A 553 -9.50 -1.38 -17.93
N ARG A 554 -9.72 -0.72 -19.08
CA ARG A 554 -10.53 -1.25 -20.19
C ARG A 554 -9.75 -2.21 -21.07
N ILE A 555 -8.46 -1.95 -21.23
CA ILE A 555 -7.54 -2.77 -22.00
C ILE A 555 -6.73 -3.64 -21.04
N ASN A 556 -6.59 -4.92 -21.37
CA ASN A 556 -5.79 -5.83 -20.57
C ASN A 556 -4.30 -5.75 -20.94
N PHE A 557 -3.52 -5.02 -20.14
CA PHE A 557 -2.06 -4.94 -20.30
C PHE A 557 -1.26 -5.94 -19.46
N THR A 558 -1.92 -6.88 -18.76
CA THR A 558 -1.28 -7.78 -17.78
C THR A 558 -0.71 -9.07 -18.36
N GLN A 559 -0.97 -9.36 -19.64
CA GLN A 559 -0.54 -10.61 -20.26
C GLN A 559 0.96 -10.64 -20.61
N LYS A 560 1.60 -9.47 -20.71
CA LYS A 560 3.01 -9.24 -21.02
C LYS A 560 3.57 -8.12 -20.13
N GLN A 561 4.84 -7.76 -20.30
CA GLN A 561 5.54 -6.70 -19.54
C GLN A 561 4.87 -5.29 -19.61
N SER A 562 3.90 -5.06 -20.52
CA SER A 562 3.27 -3.76 -20.74
C SER A 562 2.67 -3.12 -19.47
N TYR A 563 2.13 -3.91 -18.54
CA TYR A 563 1.62 -3.38 -17.27
C TYR A 563 2.72 -2.66 -16.48
N ASN A 564 3.90 -3.29 -16.34
CA ASN A 564 5.03 -2.71 -15.62
C ASN A 564 5.47 -1.40 -16.26
N THR A 565 5.65 -1.40 -17.59
CA THR A 565 6.06 -0.20 -18.35
C THR A 565 5.09 0.95 -18.16
N ARG A 566 3.78 0.68 -18.12
CA ARG A 566 2.74 1.70 -17.91
C ARG A 566 2.72 2.25 -16.49
N VAL A 567 3.00 1.41 -15.49
CA VAL A 567 3.20 1.88 -14.12
C VAL A 567 4.44 2.77 -14.03
N HIS A 568 5.56 2.37 -14.65
CA HIS A 568 6.77 3.21 -14.72
C HIS A 568 6.52 4.53 -15.47
N ALA A 569 5.78 4.51 -16.59
CA ALA A 569 5.40 5.72 -17.31
C ALA A 569 4.54 6.67 -16.45
N ALA A 570 3.64 6.11 -15.63
CA ALA A 570 2.88 6.88 -14.66
C ALA A 570 3.78 7.54 -13.60
N ILE A 571 4.82 6.86 -13.12
CA ILE A 571 5.81 7.40 -12.17
C ILE A 571 6.58 8.57 -12.78
N VAL A 572 7.11 8.39 -13.99
CA VAL A 572 7.81 9.45 -14.72
C VAL A 572 6.90 10.67 -14.86
N SER A 573 5.66 10.46 -15.25
CA SER A 573 4.66 11.53 -15.36
C SER A 573 4.39 12.21 -14.02
N PHE A 574 4.19 11.45 -12.95
CA PHE A 574 3.82 11.99 -11.64
C PHE A 574 4.96 12.79 -11.00
N ASN A 575 6.17 12.22 -10.93
CA ASN A 575 7.33 12.87 -10.30
C ASN A 575 7.84 14.09 -11.10
N SER A 576 7.59 14.14 -12.42
CA SER A 576 7.96 15.27 -13.30
C SER A 576 6.86 16.33 -13.46
N GLY A 577 5.74 16.22 -12.72
CA GLY A 577 4.65 17.20 -12.82
C GLY A 577 3.91 17.16 -14.16
N GLY A 578 3.76 15.98 -14.76
CA GLY A 578 3.07 15.73 -16.03
C GLY A 578 3.97 15.81 -17.26
N GLN A 579 5.29 15.92 -17.09
CA GLN A 579 6.25 16.14 -18.18
C GLN A 579 6.83 14.85 -18.77
N PHE A 580 6.03 13.78 -18.85
CA PHE A 580 6.45 12.49 -19.41
C PHE A 580 7.15 12.61 -20.78
N ILE A 581 6.55 13.38 -21.69
CA ILE A 581 7.10 13.58 -23.06
C ILE A 581 8.51 14.19 -22.99
N ARG A 582 8.73 15.16 -22.09
CA ARG A 582 10.03 15.83 -21.94
C ARG A 582 11.08 14.86 -21.41
N GLU A 583 10.75 14.12 -20.35
CA GLU A 583 11.70 13.23 -19.69
C GLU A 583 12.12 12.08 -20.60
N ILE A 584 11.17 11.44 -21.30
CA ILE A 584 11.49 10.37 -22.25
C ILE A 584 12.26 10.89 -23.45
N HIS A 585 11.89 12.06 -23.99
CA HIS A 585 12.63 12.67 -25.09
C HIS A 585 14.08 12.98 -24.70
N LYS A 586 14.30 13.54 -23.51
CA LYS A 586 15.65 13.80 -22.99
C LYS A 586 16.42 12.51 -22.73
N LYS A 587 15.78 11.45 -22.25
CA LYS A 587 16.44 10.15 -22.04
C LYS A 587 16.98 9.59 -23.35
N ILE A 588 16.16 9.63 -24.41
CA ILE A 588 16.48 9.06 -25.74
C ILE A 588 17.47 9.94 -26.51
N THR A 589 17.18 11.24 -26.64
CA THR A 589 17.91 12.15 -27.55
C THR A 589 18.96 13.03 -26.86
N LYS A 590 19.03 13.01 -25.51
CA LYS A 590 19.76 13.99 -24.67
C LYS A 590 19.34 15.45 -24.85
N LYS A 591 18.36 15.74 -25.72
CA LYS A 591 17.85 17.08 -26.01
C LYS A 591 16.40 17.25 -25.55
N SER A 592 15.99 18.50 -25.37
CA SER A 592 14.60 18.82 -25.07
C SER A 592 13.70 18.57 -26.30
N PRO A 593 12.39 18.30 -26.12
CA PRO A 593 11.46 18.16 -27.24
C PRO A 593 11.49 19.34 -28.20
N GLY A 594 11.12 19.08 -29.45
CA GLY A 594 10.94 20.11 -30.48
C GLY A 594 9.90 21.18 -30.12
N ILE A 595 9.77 22.19 -30.98
CA ILE A 595 8.92 23.38 -30.76
C ILE A 595 7.47 23.00 -30.43
N ILE A 596 6.91 22.03 -31.16
CA ILE A 596 5.53 21.55 -30.97
C ILE A 596 5.36 20.91 -29.57
N GLY A 597 6.28 20.03 -29.17
CA GLY A 597 6.27 19.42 -27.85
C GLY A 597 6.39 20.45 -26.72
N LYS A 598 7.26 21.46 -26.89
CA LYS A 598 7.39 22.58 -25.94
C LYS A 598 6.10 23.41 -25.83
N LYS A 599 5.46 23.74 -26.97
CA LYS A 599 4.17 24.47 -27.00
C LYS A 599 3.08 23.69 -26.28
N PHE A 600 2.96 22.38 -26.52
CA PHE A 600 1.99 21.53 -25.85
C PHE A 600 2.19 21.46 -24.32
N LEU A 601 3.44 21.30 -23.88
CA LEU A 601 3.77 21.27 -22.44
C LEU A 601 3.48 22.63 -21.77
N LYS A 602 3.79 23.75 -22.44
CA LYS A 602 3.44 25.10 -21.98
C LYS A 602 1.93 25.26 -21.83
N TYR A 603 1.16 24.93 -22.88
CA TYR A 603 -0.31 24.98 -22.85
C TYR A 603 -0.89 24.17 -21.69
N THR A 604 -0.39 22.95 -21.47
CA THR A 604 -0.88 22.07 -20.38
C THR A 604 -0.61 22.66 -18.99
N ARG A 605 0.57 23.27 -18.80
CA ARG A 605 0.93 23.99 -17.58
C ARG A 605 0.05 25.21 -17.36
N ASP A 606 -0.18 26.02 -18.39
CA ASP A 606 -0.96 27.25 -18.30
C ASP A 606 -2.46 26.93 -18.05
N LYS A 607 -3.00 25.89 -18.69
CA LYS A 607 -4.34 25.37 -18.40
C LYS A 607 -4.50 24.94 -16.95
N THR A 608 -3.49 24.26 -16.39
CA THR A 608 -3.50 23.82 -14.99
C THR A 608 -3.46 25.01 -14.03
N LYS A 609 -2.61 26.02 -14.32
CA LYS A 609 -2.57 27.28 -13.55
C LYS A 609 -3.91 28.01 -13.61
N SER A 610 -4.48 28.20 -14.80
CA SER A 610 -5.79 28.82 -14.99
C SER A 610 -6.90 28.08 -14.22
N LEU A 611 -6.92 26.75 -14.26
CA LEU A 611 -7.86 25.94 -13.47
C LEU A 611 -7.69 26.16 -11.96
N LYS A 612 -6.44 26.28 -11.48
CA LYS A 612 -6.15 26.57 -10.06
C LYS A 612 -6.65 27.97 -9.67
N TYR A 613 -6.39 28.99 -10.49
CA TYR A 613 -6.90 30.35 -10.26
C TYR A 613 -8.42 30.38 -10.28
N ARG A 614 -9.06 29.77 -11.28
CA ARG A 614 -10.53 29.68 -11.34
C ARG A 614 -11.11 28.96 -10.12
N ARG A 615 -10.53 27.85 -9.68
CA ARG A 615 -10.98 27.16 -8.47
C ARG A 615 -10.81 28.01 -7.20
N ALA A 616 -9.77 28.85 -7.13
CA ALA A 616 -9.59 29.79 -6.04
C ALA A 616 -10.66 30.89 -6.03
N LEU A 617 -11.19 31.28 -7.19
CA LEU A 617 -12.30 32.24 -7.33
C LEU A 617 -13.66 31.66 -6.91
N PHE A 618 -13.82 30.33 -6.89
CA PHE A 618 -15.06 29.64 -6.53
C PHE A 618 -14.90 28.82 -5.23
N VAL A 619 -14.67 29.50 -4.10
CA VAL A 619 -14.91 28.88 -2.79
C VAL A 619 -16.41 28.97 -2.51
N SER A 620 -17.19 28.00 -3.01
CA SER A 620 -18.60 27.89 -2.62
C SER A 620 -19.10 26.46 -2.51
N LYS A 621 -20.09 26.35 -1.63
CA LYS A 621 -20.63 25.20 -0.89
C LYS A 621 -21.41 24.21 -1.76
N GLY A 622 -21.19 22.90 -1.51
CA GLY A 622 -22.12 21.78 -1.81
C GLY A 622 -22.42 21.53 -3.29
N ASP A 623 -22.89 20.38 -3.77
CA ASP A 623 -23.12 19.05 -3.23
C ASP A 623 -23.16 18.15 -4.48
N LYS A 624 -22.41 17.04 -4.56
CA LYS A 624 -22.53 16.09 -5.68
C LYS A 624 -22.84 14.69 -5.18
N GLN A 625 -24.10 14.30 -5.35
CA GLN A 625 -24.64 12.99 -5.00
C GLN A 625 -23.95 11.86 -5.79
N LYS A 626 -23.53 10.80 -5.09
CA LYS A 626 -23.14 9.51 -5.70
C LYS A 626 -23.89 8.34 -5.04
N LYS A 627 -24.47 7.48 -5.88
CA LYS A 627 -25.22 6.28 -5.47
C LYS A 627 -24.29 5.23 -4.82
N LYS A 628 -24.80 4.54 -3.80
CA LYS A 628 -24.09 3.57 -2.94
C LYS A 628 -24.02 2.17 -3.58
N LYS A 629 -22.88 1.49 -3.41
CA LYS A 629 -22.77 0.02 -3.50
C LYS A 629 -22.51 -0.54 -2.10
N ILE A 630 -23.19 -1.63 -1.77
CA ILE A 630 -23.08 -2.40 -0.52
C ILE A 630 -22.07 -3.52 -0.76
N SER A 631 -21.28 -3.90 0.25
CA SER A 631 -20.75 -5.27 0.31
C SER A 631 -20.62 -5.74 1.75
N ASN A 632 -20.59 -7.06 1.87
CA ASN A 632 -20.20 -7.81 3.05
C ASN A 632 -18.71 -8.22 2.97
N GLY A 633 -18.18 -8.68 4.11
CA GLY A 633 -16.77 -8.73 4.49
C GLY A 633 -15.89 -9.80 3.83
N PRO A 634 -14.65 -9.96 4.35
CA PRO A 634 -13.62 -10.84 3.79
C PRO A 634 -13.82 -12.33 4.11
N ASP A 635 -13.20 -13.17 3.28
CA ASP A 635 -13.20 -14.64 3.28
C ASP A 635 -12.16 -15.22 4.28
N GLU A 636 -12.41 -16.44 4.74
CA GLU A 636 -11.71 -17.17 5.82
C GLU A 636 -10.30 -17.69 5.43
N ASN A 637 -9.91 -17.65 4.16
CA ASN A 637 -8.66 -18.25 3.67
C ASN A 637 -7.51 -17.24 3.42
N TYR A 638 -7.41 -16.22 4.27
CA TYR A 638 -6.36 -15.21 4.21
C TYR A 638 -4.99 -15.78 4.67
N GLY A 639 -4.10 -16.07 3.70
CA GLY A 639 -2.65 -16.23 3.91
C GLY A 639 -2.16 -17.65 4.21
N LEU A 640 -1.59 -18.32 3.21
CA LEU A 640 -0.76 -19.52 3.39
C LEU A 640 0.51 -19.39 2.51
N ALA A 641 1.68 -19.69 3.10
CA ALA A 641 3.02 -19.53 2.53
C ALA A 641 3.82 -20.85 2.56
N GLU A 642 4.68 -21.05 1.56
CA GLU A 642 5.55 -22.23 1.34
C GLU A 642 6.77 -22.29 2.27
N PRO A 643 7.40 -23.47 2.55
CA PRO A 643 8.38 -23.69 3.61
C PRO A 643 9.75 -23.01 3.58
N LEU A 644 10.33 -22.80 4.78
CA LEU A 644 11.61 -22.11 5.02
C LEU A 644 12.76 -23.10 5.27
N ASN A 645 13.95 -22.75 4.80
CA ASN A 645 15.20 -23.50 5.00
C ASN A 645 16.29 -22.69 5.73
N ASP A 646 15.94 -21.67 6.50
CA ASP A 646 16.89 -20.68 7.06
C ASP A 646 16.79 -20.63 8.60
N PHE A 647 17.65 -21.41 9.28
CA PHE A 647 17.73 -21.56 10.74
C PHE A 647 19.07 -21.04 11.26
N LEU A 648 19.08 -20.42 12.45
CA LEU A 648 20.34 -20.13 13.14
C LEU A 648 21.06 -21.42 13.54
N SER A 649 22.39 -21.40 13.54
CA SER A 649 23.19 -22.51 14.06
C SER A 649 23.06 -22.63 15.59
N ASP A 650 23.26 -23.84 16.14
CA ASP A 650 23.10 -24.09 17.57
C ASP A 650 24.14 -23.35 18.43
N GLU A 651 25.33 -23.04 17.90
CA GLU A 651 26.35 -22.25 18.60
C GLU A 651 25.95 -20.79 18.73
N GLU A 652 25.52 -20.16 17.64
CA GLU A 652 25.03 -18.77 17.64
C GLU A 652 23.80 -18.61 18.54
N PHE A 653 22.93 -19.63 18.59
CA PHE A 653 21.76 -19.63 19.45
C PHE A 653 22.14 -19.56 20.94
N LYS A 654 23.15 -20.33 21.38
CA LYS A 654 23.60 -20.35 22.78
C LYS A 654 24.16 -19.00 23.23
N ILE A 655 24.93 -18.33 22.37
CA ILE A 655 25.48 -16.99 22.67
C ILE A 655 24.34 -15.99 22.86
N LYS A 656 23.43 -15.93 21.88
CA LYS A 656 22.26 -15.03 21.94
C LYS A 656 21.33 -15.33 23.12
N LYS A 657 21.24 -16.59 23.56
CA LYS A 657 20.48 -17.00 24.75
C LYS A 657 20.99 -16.27 26.00
N LEU A 658 22.30 -16.27 26.22
CA LEU A 658 22.93 -15.64 27.38
C LEU A 658 22.78 -14.11 27.33
N GLU A 659 23.07 -13.51 26.18
CA GLU A 659 22.92 -12.06 25.96
C GLU A 659 21.48 -11.59 26.23
N PHE A 660 20.49 -12.35 25.74
CA PHE A 660 19.09 -12.00 25.92
C PHE A 660 18.70 -12.03 27.40
N ILE A 661 19.05 -13.09 28.13
CA ILE A 661 18.75 -13.20 29.58
C ILE A 661 19.40 -12.06 30.36
N GLN A 662 20.65 -11.72 30.04
CA GLN A 662 21.35 -10.60 30.67
C GLN A 662 20.63 -9.27 30.38
N SER A 663 20.20 -9.04 29.15
CA SER A 663 19.50 -7.80 28.74
C SER A 663 18.16 -7.57 29.45
N ILE A 664 17.48 -8.64 29.86
CA ILE A 664 16.18 -8.57 30.52
C ILE A 664 16.29 -8.62 32.05
N THR A 665 17.49 -8.82 32.59
CA THR A 665 17.76 -8.84 34.03
C THR A 665 17.82 -7.41 34.55
N LEU A 666 16.97 -7.09 35.53
CA LEU A 666 16.80 -5.74 36.05
C LEU A 666 17.34 -5.64 37.48
N SER A 667 17.91 -4.49 37.84
CA SER A 667 18.21 -4.16 39.24
C SER A 667 16.92 -3.96 40.05
N GLU A 668 16.99 -4.10 41.37
CA GLU A 668 15.82 -3.90 42.25
C GLU A 668 15.18 -2.51 42.07
N ALA A 669 15.99 -1.45 41.96
CA ALA A 669 15.49 -0.11 41.68
C ALA A 669 14.74 -0.04 40.32
N SER A 670 15.28 -0.71 39.29
CA SER A 670 14.65 -0.76 37.97
C SER A 670 13.35 -1.57 37.95
N LYS A 671 13.23 -2.61 38.79
CA LYS A 671 11.98 -3.38 38.94
C LYS A 671 10.87 -2.54 39.54
N VAL A 672 11.18 -1.78 40.60
CA VAL A 672 10.22 -0.85 41.23
C VAL A 672 9.77 0.22 40.23
N GLN A 673 10.72 0.80 39.49
CA GLN A 673 10.41 1.79 38.46
C GLN A 673 9.52 1.21 37.35
N LEU A 674 9.78 -0.03 36.92
CA LEU A 674 8.97 -0.70 35.91
C LEU A 674 7.52 -0.90 36.38
N GLU A 675 7.31 -1.32 37.62
CA GLU A 675 5.98 -1.45 38.21
C GLU A 675 5.24 -0.09 38.15
N LEU A 676 5.88 0.97 38.65
CA LEU A 676 5.31 2.31 38.71
C LEU A 676 4.83 2.81 37.35
N GLU A 677 5.70 2.71 36.34
CA GLU A 677 5.39 3.19 35.00
C GLU A 677 4.27 2.38 34.35
N THR A 678 4.19 1.08 34.64
CA THR A 678 3.28 0.16 33.98
C THR A 678 1.93 -0.04 34.69
N ARG A 679 1.61 0.76 35.72
CA ARG A 679 0.33 0.73 36.46
C ARG A 679 -0.93 0.95 35.60
N ASN A 680 -0.78 1.56 34.43
CA ASN A 680 -1.87 1.72 33.46
C ASN A 680 -2.09 0.47 32.57
N GLN A 681 -1.33 -0.61 32.80
CA GLN A 681 -1.46 -1.95 32.23
C GLN A 681 -1.79 -1.93 30.72
N ALA A 682 -2.99 -2.36 30.32
CA ALA A 682 -3.45 -2.47 28.94
C ALA A 682 -3.47 -1.13 28.17
N LYS A 683 -3.30 0.01 28.84
CA LYS A 683 -3.18 1.34 28.22
C LYS A 683 -1.72 1.83 28.10
N ASN A 684 -0.74 1.05 28.58
CA ASN A 684 0.68 1.38 28.50
C ASN A 684 1.40 0.43 27.52
N GLN A 685 2.07 1.02 26.52
CA GLN A 685 2.85 0.27 25.54
C GLN A 685 4.05 -0.48 26.16
N ARG A 686 4.76 0.14 27.11
CA ARG A 686 5.89 -0.48 27.83
C ARG A 686 5.47 -1.75 28.59
N TRP A 687 4.24 -1.78 29.10
CA TRP A 687 3.68 -2.98 29.76
C TRP A 687 3.56 -4.16 28.78
N PHE A 688 3.16 -3.93 27.53
CA PHE A 688 3.12 -4.98 26.51
C PHE A 688 4.51 -5.44 26.07
N GLU A 689 5.45 -4.51 25.94
CA GLU A 689 6.83 -4.81 25.55
C GLU A 689 7.53 -5.71 26.56
N GLU A 690 7.45 -5.37 27.85
CA GLU A 690 8.06 -6.18 28.92
C GLU A 690 7.36 -7.53 29.09
N ARG A 691 6.04 -7.59 28.94
CA ARG A 691 5.29 -8.87 28.96
C ARG A 691 5.58 -9.77 27.77
N ARG A 692 6.04 -9.24 26.65
CA ARG A 692 6.44 -10.08 25.49
C ARG A 692 7.78 -10.76 25.72
N LYS A 693 8.67 -10.14 26.49
CA LYS A 693 9.99 -10.69 26.84
C LYS A 693 9.91 -11.76 27.93
N ARG A 694 8.82 -11.80 28.70
CA ARG A 694 8.68 -12.58 29.95
C ARG A 694 7.48 -13.53 29.91
N LEU A 695 7.56 -14.65 30.62
CA LEU A 695 6.43 -15.53 30.84
C LEU A 695 5.56 -14.96 31.97
N SER A 696 4.31 -14.62 31.63
CA SER A 696 3.37 -14.02 32.59
C SER A 696 2.58 -15.07 33.39
N ALA A 697 2.27 -14.78 34.66
CA ALA A 697 1.54 -15.67 35.57
C ALA A 697 0.24 -16.28 35.00
N SER A 698 -0.51 -15.52 34.20
CA SER A 698 -1.73 -15.98 33.52
C SER A 698 -1.52 -17.19 32.58
N ASN A 699 -0.28 -17.45 32.16
CA ASN A 699 0.07 -18.59 31.32
C ASN A 699 0.71 -19.75 32.10
N PHE A 700 1.07 -19.58 33.38
CA PHE A 700 1.80 -20.58 34.17
C PHE A 700 1.04 -21.91 34.25
N GLY A 701 -0.25 -21.86 34.58
CA GLY A 701 -1.06 -23.07 34.61
C GLY A 701 -1.15 -23.80 33.27
N ARG A 702 -1.03 -23.09 32.14
CA ARG A 702 -1.02 -23.73 30.81
C ARG A 702 0.31 -24.45 30.56
N VAL A 703 1.41 -23.85 31.01
CA VAL A 703 2.77 -24.40 30.89
C VAL A 703 2.97 -25.60 31.81
N CYS A 704 2.73 -25.46 33.12
CA CYS A 704 2.96 -26.53 34.10
C CYS A 704 2.09 -27.78 33.86
N LYS A 705 0.92 -27.61 33.22
CA LYS A 705 0.00 -28.71 32.91
C LYS A 705 0.18 -29.28 31.49
N MET A 706 1.14 -28.76 30.74
CA MET A 706 1.43 -29.27 29.39
C MET A 706 1.98 -30.69 29.52
N ARG A 707 1.42 -31.65 28.79
CA ARG A 707 1.90 -33.03 28.86
C ARG A 707 3.24 -33.14 28.13
N PRO A 708 4.16 -34.03 28.54
CA PRO A 708 5.48 -34.16 27.91
C PRO A 708 5.47 -34.44 26.40
N TYR A 709 4.40 -35.06 25.90
CA TYR A 709 4.16 -35.38 24.49
C TYR A 709 3.20 -34.41 23.80
N THR A 710 2.90 -33.25 24.40
CA THR A 710 2.10 -32.20 23.77
C THR A 710 3.02 -31.19 23.09
N SER A 711 2.72 -30.85 21.85
CA SER A 711 3.53 -29.87 21.11
C SER A 711 3.50 -28.50 21.78
N CYS A 712 4.67 -27.88 21.97
CA CYS A 712 4.78 -26.55 22.58
C CYS A 712 4.39 -25.42 21.61
N LYS A 713 4.38 -25.69 20.29
CA LYS A 713 4.18 -24.70 19.22
C LYS A 713 2.93 -23.84 19.40
N VAL A 714 1.80 -24.46 19.74
CA VAL A 714 0.53 -23.74 19.94
C VAL A 714 0.59 -22.83 21.18
N THR A 715 1.22 -23.31 22.25
CA THR A 715 1.37 -22.55 23.50
C THR A 715 2.30 -21.36 23.28
N VAL A 716 3.47 -21.56 22.67
CA VAL A 716 4.42 -20.50 22.29
C VAL A 716 3.75 -19.47 21.38
N HIS A 717 3.05 -19.92 20.34
CA HIS A 717 2.30 -19.04 19.45
C HIS A 717 1.29 -18.17 20.21
N ASN A 718 0.50 -18.77 21.10
CA ASN A 718 -0.53 -18.06 21.83
C ASN A 718 0.05 -17.05 22.83
N ILE A 719 1.25 -17.28 23.35
CA ILE A 719 1.95 -16.36 24.26
C ILE A 719 2.53 -15.17 23.49
N LEU A 720 3.23 -15.41 22.38
CA LEU A 720 3.96 -14.35 21.64
C LEU A 720 3.08 -13.61 20.61
N TYR A 721 2.20 -14.32 19.94
CA TYR A 721 1.47 -13.86 18.75
C TYR A 721 -0.05 -13.88 18.90
N GLY A 722 -0.57 -14.45 19.99
CA GLY A 722 -2.00 -14.55 20.24
C GLY A 722 -2.64 -13.18 20.47
N CYS A 723 -3.74 -12.91 19.77
CA CYS A 723 -4.64 -11.80 20.09
C CYS A 723 -5.97 -12.39 20.58
N ILE A 724 -6.31 -12.17 21.85
CA ILE A 724 -7.56 -12.66 22.44
C ILE A 724 -8.54 -11.50 22.47
N ASN A 725 -9.46 -11.47 21.51
CA ASN A 725 -10.62 -10.58 21.54
C ASN A 725 -11.89 -11.44 21.47
N THR A 726 -12.33 -11.93 22.62
CA THR A 726 -13.55 -12.73 22.77
C THR A 726 -14.61 -11.94 23.52
N SER A 727 -15.88 -12.28 23.30
CA SER A 727 -17.01 -11.72 24.07
C SER A 727 -16.82 -11.87 25.58
N ALA A 728 -16.19 -12.96 26.03
CA ALA A 728 -15.86 -13.17 27.44
C ALA A 728 -14.80 -12.18 27.97
N THR A 729 -13.81 -11.82 27.15
CA THR A 729 -12.77 -10.84 27.53
C THR A 729 -13.35 -9.43 27.57
N GLU A 730 -14.18 -9.08 26.58
CA GLU A 730 -14.88 -7.79 26.56
C GLU A 730 -15.85 -7.64 27.75
N TYR A 731 -16.58 -8.71 28.10
CA TYR A 731 -17.41 -8.74 29.30
C TYR A 731 -16.60 -8.58 30.58
N GLY A 732 -15.46 -9.26 30.69
CA GLY A 732 -14.53 -9.11 31.82
C GLY A 732 -14.10 -7.67 32.02
N ILE A 733 -13.58 -7.03 30.96
CA ILE A 733 -13.13 -5.62 31.00
C ILE A 733 -14.27 -4.67 31.42
N GLN A 734 -15.49 -4.92 30.96
CA GLN A 734 -16.65 -4.08 31.30
C GLN A 734 -17.08 -4.21 32.78
N THR A 735 -16.90 -5.39 33.37
CA THR A 735 -17.43 -5.72 34.70
C THR A 735 -16.38 -5.68 35.80
N GLU A 736 -15.10 -5.72 35.46
CA GLU A 736 -13.96 -5.71 36.40
C GLU A 736 -14.02 -4.55 37.39
N GLN A 737 -14.35 -3.34 36.94
CA GLN A 737 -14.45 -2.17 37.81
C GLN A 737 -15.58 -2.31 38.86
N GLN A 738 -16.69 -2.95 38.51
CA GLN A 738 -17.80 -3.22 39.44
C GLN A 738 -17.40 -4.31 40.44
N ALA A 739 -16.74 -5.37 39.95
CA ALA A 739 -16.22 -6.44 40.78
C ALA A 739 -15.20 -5.93 41.82
N LEU A 740 -14.29 -5.04 41.43
CA LEU A 740 -13.34 -4.38 42.32
C LEU A 740 -14.05 -3.58 43.42
N MET A 741 -15.08 -2.80 43.07
CA MET A 741 -15.87 -2.03 44.03
C MET A 741 -16.60 -2.95 45.01
N GLN A 742 -17.20 -4.03 44.53
CA GLN A 742 -17.88 -5.01 45.36
C GLN A 742 -16.93 -5.70 46.34
N LEU A 743 -15.77 -6.15 45.85
CA LEU A 743 -14.74 -6.77 46.68
C LEU A 743 -14.25 -5.80 47.76
N GLN A 744 -13.97 -4.53 47.39
CA GLN A 744 -13.54 -3.50 48.32
C GLN A 744 -14.58 -3.22 49.43
N MET A 745 -15.87 -3.30 49.12
CA MET A 745 -16.95 -3.21 50.12
C MET A 745 -16.99 -4.43 51.04
N GLU A 746 -16.81 -5.64 50.49
CA GLU A 746 -16.85 -6.91 51.25
C GLU A 746 -15.68 -7.05 52.22
N ILE A 747 -14.46 -6.72 51.78
CA ILE A 747 -13.26 -6.82 52.62
C ILE A 747 -13.01 -5.57 53.48
N LYS A 748 -13.75 -4.47 53.24
CA LYS A 748 -13.60 -3.16 53.91
C LYS A 748 -12.17 -2.61 53.91
N LYS A 749 -11.39 -2.91 52.86
CA LYS A 749 -10.00 -2.47 52.68
C LYS A 749 -9.81 -1.87 51.29
N LYS A 750 -8.92 -0.89 51.20
CA LYS A 750 -8.60 -0.22 49.94
C LYS A 750 -7.79 -1.15 49.03
N ILE A 751 -8.19 -1.23 47.75
CA ILE A 751 -7.47 -1.96 46.71
C ILE A 751 -6.72 -0.94 45.83
N ASN A 752 -5.40 -1.05 45.77
CA ASN A 752 -4.53 -0.21 44.96
C ASN A 752 -4.23 -0.87 43.61
N LYS A 753 -4.16 -0.06 42.54
CA LYS A 753 -3.73 -0.55 41.22
C LYS A 753 -2.23 -0.82 41.21
N CYS A 754 -1.81 -1.76 40.38
CA CYS A 754 -0.40 -2.11 40.20
C CYS A 754 -0.02 -2.36 38.74
N GLY A 755 1.27 -2.29 38.46
CA GLY A 755 1.87 -2.56 37.16
C GLY A 755 2.41 -3.99 37.05
N LEU A 756 3.44 -4.14 36.22
CA LEU A 756 4.13 -5.40 36.01
C LEU A 756 5.21 -5.61 37.07
N PHE A 757 5.11 -6.70 37.82
CA PHE A 757 6.15 -7.21 38.69
C PHE A 757 7.01 -8.22 37.94
N VAL A 758 8.32 -8.16 38.17
CA VAL A 758 9.31 -9.11 37.66
C VAL A 758 9.89 -9.85 38.84
N ASP A 759 10.05 -11.16 38.68
CA ASP A 759 10.55 -12.03 39.76
C ASP A 759 11.93 -11.60 40.26
N LYS A 760 12.20 -11.87 41.53
CA LYS A 760 13.46 -11.52 42.17
C LYS A 760 14.64 -12.27 41.58
N ASN A 761 14.50 -13.59 41.43
CA ASN A 761 15.58 -14.51 41.10
C ASN A 761 15.50 -15.00 39.64
N ILE A 762 14.30 -15.01 39.04
CA ILE A 762 14.04 -15.57 37.72
C ILE A 762 13.57 -14.46 36.77
N PRO A 763 14.49 -13.70 36.15
CA PRO A 763 14.15 -12.43 35.49
C PRO A 763 13.10 -12.57 34.38
N PHE A 764 12.98 -13.73 33.75
CA PHE A 764 11.99 -13.98 32.71
C PHE A 764 10.58 -14.32 33.21
N LEU A 765 10.32 -14.38 34.52
CA LEU A 765 8.98 -14.53 35.09
C LEU A 765 8.41 -13.17 35.50
N ALA A 766 7.12 -12.98 35.23
CA ALA A 766 6.44 -11.73 35.56
C ALA A 766 4.96 -11.94 35.94
N ALA A 767 4.42 -11.01 36.71
CA ALA A 767 3.04 -11.04 37.16
C ALA A 767 2.41 -9.64 37.14
N THR A 768 1.10 -9.59 36.92
CA THR A 768 0.30 -8.38 37.09
C THR A 768 -0.98 -8.83 37.81
N PRO A 769 -1.09 -8.63 39.12
CA PRO A 769 -2.34 -8.82 39.85
C PRO A 769 -3.41 -7.79 39.43
N ASP A 770 -4.68 -8.10 39.69
CA ASP A 770 -5.78 -7.15 39.43
C ASP A 770 -5.79 -6.01 40.47
N GLY A 771 -5.22 -6.24 41.64
CA GLY A 771 -5.04 -5.22 42.67
C GLY A 771 -4.17 -5.67 43.84
N LEU A 772 -3.64 -4.70 44.58
CA LEU A 772 -2.85 -4.90 45.79
C LEU A 772 -3.63 -4.40 47.00
N ILE A 773 -3.54 -5.14 48.10
CA ILE A 773 -4.20 -4.84 49.36
C ILE A 773 -3.13 -4.88 50.44
N GLU A 774 -2.88 -3.73 51.08
CA GLU A 774 -1.79 -3.58 52.06
C GLU A 774 -0.45 -4.07 51.47
N ASP A 775 0.47 -4.55 52.31
CA ASP A 775 1.81 -4.96 51.88
C ASP A 775 1.94 -6.46 51.59
N ASP A 776 1.01 -7.29 52.08
CA ASP A 776 1.14 -8.76 52.03
C ASP A 776 0.03 -9.47 51.23
N LYS A 777 -0.91 -8.70 50.65
CA LYS A 777 -2.10 -9.29 50.01
C LYS A 777 -2.33 -8.76 48.59
N LEU A 778 -2.91 -9.58 47.73
CA LEU A 778 -3.33 -9.20 46.38
C LEU A 778 -4.74 -9.71 46.10
N CYS A 779 -5.36 -9.25 45.02
CA CYS A 779 -6.62 -9.81 44.53
C CYS A 779 -6.52 -10.24 43.07
N GLU A 780 -7.24 -11.32 42.75
CA GLU A 780 -7.44 -11.84 41.40
C GLU A 780 -8.94 -11.97 41.17
N ILE A 781 -9.45 -11.26 40.17
CA ILE A 781 -10.86 -11.10 39.88
C ILE A 781 -11.22 -11.87 38.61
N LYS A 782 -12.36 -12.55 38.66
CA LYS A 782 -12.92 -13.27 37.51
C LYS A 782 -14.39 -12.93 37.34
N CYS A 783 -14.72 -12.44 36.15
CA CYS A 783 -16.10 -12.18 35.72
C CYS A 783 -16.50 -13.15 34.60
N PRO A 784 -16.90 -14.38 34.92
CA PRO A 784 -17.18 -15.42 33.92
C PRO A 784 -18.47 -15.14 33.13
N TYR A 785 -18.34 -14.86 31.82
CA TYR A 785 -19.47 -14.61 30.91
C TYR A 785 -20.48 -15.76 30.81
N SER A 786 -20.03 -17.02 30.97
CA SER A 786 -20.86 -18.22 30.85
C SER A 786 -21.92 -18.36 31.93
N VAL A 787 -21.76 -17.67 33.06
CA VAL A 787 -22.64 -17.77 34.24
C VAL A 787 -23.27 -16.44 34.62
N ARG A 788 -23.18 -15.42 33.75
CA ARG A 788 -23.73 -14.08 34.00
C ARG A 788 -25.23 -14.09 34.32
N ASP A 789 -25.97 -15.04 33.75
CA ASP A 789 -27.43 -15.17 33.88
C ASP A 789 -27.82 -16.27 34.90
N TYR A 790 -26.87 -16.88 35.60
CA TYR A 790 -27.15 -17.92 36.59
C TYR A 790 -27.62 -17.31 37.90
N CYS A 791 -28.58 -17.97 38.57
CA CYS A 791 -29.14 -17.49 39.83
C CYS A 791 -28.26 -17.79 41.07
N SER A 792 -27.43 -18.84 41.03
CA SER A 792 -26.52 -19.18 42.14
C SER A 792 -25.24 -19.87 41.65
N LEU A 793 -24.20 -19.86 42.50
CA LEU A 793 -22.91 -20.50 42.25
C LEU A 793 -23.02 -22.03 42.18
N GLU A 794 -23.79 -22.64 43.07
CA GLU A 794 -23.95 -24.10 43.18
C GLU A 794 -24.54 -24.68 41.90
N LYS A 795 -25.56 -24.00 41.35
CA LYS A 795 -26.17 -24.37 40.06
C LYS A 795 -25.17 -24.25 38.91
N ALA A 796 -24.36 -23.19 38.91
CA ALA A 796 -23.32 -22.99 37.91
C ALA A 796 -22.21 -24.07 37.95
N ILE A 797 -21.86 -24.55 39.15
CA ILE A 797 -20.90 -25.65 39.34
C ILE A 797 -21.52 -26.99 38.91
N SER A 798 -22.77 -27.26 39.31
CA SER A 798 -23.50 -28.49 38.95
C SER A 798 -23.65 -28.64 37.43
N ASP A 799 -23.98 -27.56 36.73
CA ASP A 799 -24.08 -27.49 35.27
C ASP A 799 -22.70 -27.50 34.56
N LYS A 800 -21.61 -27.67 35.32
CA LYS A 800 -20.22 -27.70 34.84
C LYS A 800 -19.80 -26.44 34.07
N LYS A 801 -20.42 -25.29 34.34
CA LYS A 801 -20.06 -24.00 33.71
C LYS A 801 -18.82 -23.36 34.32
N LEU A 802 -18.45 -23.77 35.53
CA LEU A 802 -17.23 -23.36 36.24
C LEU A 802 -16.33 -24.58 36.53
N PRO A 803 -15.66 -25.14 35.50
CA PRO A 803 -14.93 -26.40 35.65
C PRO A 803 -13.72 -26.34 36.60
N TYR A 804 -13.28 -25.13 36.96
CA TYR A 804 -12.19 -24.87 37.90
C TYR A 804 -12.64 -24.86 39.37
N MET A 805 -13.95 -24.80 39.65
CA MET A 805 -14.48 -24.88 41.01
C MET A 805 -14.94 -26.31 41.34
N LYS A 806 -14.89 -26.69 42.62
CA LYS A 806 -15.51 -27.91 43.17
C LYS A 806 -16.17 -27.61 44.51
N ILE A 807 -17.17 -28.39 44.87
CA ILE A 807 -17.74 -28.37 46.22
C ILE A 807 -16.93 -29.36 47.07
N LYS A 808 -16.30 -28.88 48.14
CA LYS A 808 -15.62 -29.70 49.15
C LYS A 808 -16.19 -29.31 50.51
N ASN A 809 -16.69 -30.28 51.28
CA ASN A 809 -17.32 -30.03 52.59
C ASN A 809 -18.43 -28.97 52.53
N ASN A 810 -19.32 -29.06 51.54
CA ASN A 810 -20.40 -28.09 51.26
C ASN A 810 -19.95 -26.65 50.93
N LEU A 811 -18.65 -26.40 50.76
CA LEU A 811 -18.12 -25.09 50.37
C LEU A 811 -17.56 -25.12 48.93
N PRO A 812 -17.91 -24.14 48.08
CA PRO A 812 -17.25 -23.93 46.80
C PRO A 812 -15.78 -23.57 47.02
N THR A 813 -14.87 -24.30 46.35
CA THR A 813 -13.41 -24.11 46.45
C THR A 813 -12.75 -24.26 45.08
N LEU A 814 -11.67 -23.52 44.86
CA LEU A 814 -10.87 -23.58 43.65
C LEU A 814 -10.08 -24.90 43.62
N LYS A 815 -10.10 -25.58 42.48
CA LYS A 815 -9.29 -26.79 42.28
C LYS A 815 -7.81 -26.40 42.26
N LYS A 816 -6.96 -27.08 43.04
CA LYS A 816 -5.50 -26.92 43.00
C LYS A 816 -4.93 -27.22 41.60
N GLU A 817 -5.61 -28.05 40.81
CA GLU A 817 -5.25 -28.39 39.44
C GLU A 817 -5.76 -27.37 38.40
N SER A 818 -6.46 -26.31 38.81
CA SER A 818 -7.01 -25.30 37.90
C SER A 818 -5.94 -24.34 37.39
N HIS A 819 -6.11 -23.78 36.18
CA HIS A 819 -5.16 -22.80 35.65
C HIS A 819 -5.07 -21.53 36.52
N TYR A 820 -6.16 -21.14 37.17
CA TYR A 820 -6.20 -19.98 38.06
C TYR A 820 -5.42 -20.21 39.36
N PHE A 821 -5.43 -21.42 39.91
CA PHE A 821 -4.61 -21.71 41.10
C PHE A 821 -3.11 -21.53 40.81
N TYR A 822 -2.62 -22.05 39.68
CA TYR A 822 -1.23 -21.83 39.23
C TYR A 822 -0.95 -20.35 38.94
N GLN A 823 -1.90 -19.62 38.36
CA GLN A 823 -1.74 -18.18 38.14
C GLN A 823 -1.58 -17.44 39.47
N ILE A 824 -2.42 -17.74 40.46
CA ILE A 824 -2.42 -17.10 41.77
C ILE A 824 -1.15 -17.42 42.54
N GLN A 825 -0.73 -18.70 42.59
CA GLN A 825 0.54 -19.09 43.20
C GLN A 825 1.73 -18.38 42.55
N GLY A 826 1.70 -18.21 41.22
CA GLY A 826 2.71 -17.43 40.50
C GLY A 826 2.68 -15.93 40.79
N GLN A 827 1.49 -15.33 40.95
CA GLN A 827 1.37 -13.94 41.37
C GLN A 827 1.92 -13.74 42.78
N LEU A 828 1.60 -14.64 43.71
CA LEU A 828 2.08 -14.59 45.09
C LEU A 828 3.60 -14.72 45.17
N HIS A 829 4.20 -15.66 44.43
CA HIS A 829 5.65 -15.81 44.35
C HIS A 829 6.34 -14.56 43.78
N VAL A 830 5.94 -14.14 42.58
CA VAL A 830 6.58 -13.02 41.86
C VAL A 830 6.46 -11.69 42.60
N THR A 831 5.38 -11.51 43.38
CA THR A 831 5.15 -10.29 44.16
C THR A 831 5.63 -10.37 45.62
N GLU A 832 6.20 -11.51 46.04
CA GLU A 832 6.63 -11.79 47.42
C GLU A 832 5.51 -11.56 48.46
N ARG A 833 4.29 -12.06 48.17
CA ARG A 833 3.09 -11.90 49.03
C ARG A 833 2.52 -13.23 49.47
N ASN A 834 1.90 -13.26 50.65
CA ASN A 834 1.41 -14.51 51.23
C ASN A 834 -0.05 -14.84 50.93
N ILE A 835 -0.90 -13.84 50.59
CA ILE A 835 -2.36 -14.04 50.49
C ILE A 835 -2.95 -13.43 49.21
N CYS A 836 -3.80 -14.20 48.53
CA CYS A 836 -4.64 -13.75 47.42
C CYS A 836 -6.13 -13.84 47.77
N TYR A 837 -6.86 -12.74 47.60
CA TYR A 837 -8.32 -12.72 47.54
C TYR A 837 -8.78 -13.07 46.13
N PHE A 838 -9.19 -14.33 45.93
CA PHE A 838 -9.76 -14.79 44.66
C PHE A 838 -11.25 -14.49 44.64
N PHE A 839 -11.68 -13.60 43.75
CA PHE A 839 -13.04 -13.10 43.72
C PHE A 839 -13.72 -13.40 42.38
N ILE A 840 -14.85 -14.11 42.44
CA ILE A 840 -15.71 -14.36 41.30
C ILE A 840 -16.92 -13.44 41.40
N TYR A 841 -17.16 -12.65 40.35
CA TYR A 841 -18.25 -11.70 40.31
C TYR A 841 -19.22 -11.97 39.15
N THR A 842 -20.51 -11.92 39.49
CA THR A 842 -21.62 -11.78 38.55
C THR A 842 -22.61 -10.73 39.08
N PRO A 843 -23.52 -10.19 38.26
CA PRO A 843 -24.56 -9.28 38.75
C PRO A 843 -25.52 -9.92 39.77
N ASN A 844 -25.67 -11.25 39.78
CA ASN A 844 -26.66 -11.94 40.61
C ASN A 844 -26.07 -12.49 41.92
N TRP A 845 -24.79 -12.87 41.90
CA TRP A 845 -24.09 -13.46 43.04
C TRP A 845 -22.58 -13.23 42.93
N ASN A 846 -21.88 -13.31 44.06
CA ASN A 846 -20.43 -13.24 44.14
C ASN A 846 -19.87 -14.39 44.99
N HIS A 847 -18.56 -14.60 44.91
CA HIS A 847 -17.87 -15.59 45.72
C HIS A 847 -16.43 -15.15 45.98
N LEU A 848 -16.04 -15.17 47.26
CA LEU A 848 -14.72 -14.83 47.73
C LEU A 848 -14.05 -16.07 48.35
N GLU A 849 -12.86 -16.41 47.86
CA GLU A 849 -11.99 -17.45 48.42
C GLU A 849 -10.61 -16.86 48.73
N ILE A 850 -10.08 -17.18 49.92
CA ILE A 850 -8.76 -16.72 50.35
C ILE A 850 -7.75 -17.83 50.09
N ILE A 851 -6.79 -17.57 49.21
CA ILE A 851 -5.75 -18.53 48.81
C ILE A 851 -4.41 -18.07 49.38
N LYS A 852 -3.72 -18.96 50.10
CA LYS A 852 -2.38 -18.71 50.65
C LYS A 852 -1.29 -19.20 49.70
N TYR A 853 -0.12 -18.59 49.79
CA TYR A 853 1.07 -19.07 49.10
C TYR A 853 1.45 -20.47 49.60
N ASP A 854 1.79 -21.36 48.66
CA ASP A 854 2.10 -22.77 48.88
C ASP A 854 3.48 -23.03 48.27
N ASP A 855 4.53 -22.86 49.08
CA ASP A 855 5.94 -22.95 48.68
C ASP A 855 6.31 -24.37 48.20
N GLU A 856 5.77 -25.40 48.85
CA GLU A 856 5.92 -26.79 48.43
C GLU A 856 5.31 -27.00 47.04
N PHE A 857 4.12 -26.42 46.77
CA PHE A 857 3.51 -26.49 45.44
C PHE A 857 4.32 -25.75 44.37
N TRP A 858 4.89 -24.59 44.70
CA TRP A 858 5.74 -23.83 43.78
C TRP A 858 7.00 -24.60 43.38
N SER A 859 7.77 -25.03 44.39
CA SER A 859 9.03 -25.75 44.20
C SER A 859 8.85 -27.11 43.51
N SER A 860 7.83 -27.88 43.91
CA SER A 860 7.60 -29.23 43.38
C SER A 860 6.92 -29.27 42.01
N LYS A 861 6.02 -28.31 41.67
CA LYS A 861 5.17 -28.40 40.47
C LYS A 861 5.31 -27.25 39.48
N MET A 862 5.86 -26.10 39.87
CA MET A 862 5.86 -24.92 39.00
C MET A 862 7.25 -24.57 38.49
N GLU A 863 8.20 -24.34 39.39
CA GLU A 863 9.48 -23.68 39.06
C GLU A 863 10.25 -24.38 37.93
N SER A 864 10.51 -25.69 38.09
CA SER A 864 11.27 -26.50 37.12
C SER A 864 10.60 -26.52 35.74
N SER A 865 9.28 -26.64 35.71
CA SER A 865 8.49 -26.69 34.47
C SER A 865 8.46 -25.33 33.75
N LEU A 866 8.37 -24.23 34.50
CA LEU A 866 8.37 -22.88 33.94
C LEU A 866 9.74 -22.51 33.37
N LYS A 867 10.84 -22.83 34.08
CA LYS A 867 12.22 -22.64 33.63
C LYS A 867 12.48 -23.40 32.33
N LEU A 868 12.19 -24.71 32.33
CA LEU A 868 12.40 -25.57 31.16
C LEU A 868 11.62 -25.06 29.94
N PHE A 869 10.35 -24.70 30.10
CA PHE A 869 9.53 -24.20 29.00
C PHE A 869 10.03 -22.85 28.46
N TYR A 870 10.41 -21.92 29.34
CA TYR A 870 10.91 -20.62 28.91
C TYR A 870 12.17 -20.80 28.08
N GLU A 871 13.16 -21.51 28.60
CA GLU A 871 14.48 -21.62 27.99
C GLU A 871 14.50 -22.44 26.69
N GLU A 872 13.76 -23.55 26.65
CA GLU A 872 13.82 -24.50 25.51
C GLU A 872 12.73 -24.25 24.47
N CYS A 873 11.60 -23.64 24.84
CA CYS A 873 10.49 -23.40 23.91
C CYS A 873 10.31 -21.91 23.58
N LEU A 874 10.07 -21.07 24.59
CA LEU A 874 9.66 -19.68 24.37
C LEU A 874 10.83 -18.81 23.88
N LEU A 875 12.00 -18.97 24.51
CA LEU A 875 13.20 -18.19 24.24
C LEU A 875 13.77 -18.48 22.85
N ARG A 876 13.60 -19.71 22.35
CA ARG A 876 13.99 -20.08 20.98
C ARG A 876 13.27 -19.25 19.92
N GLU A 877 11.96 -19.11 20.07
CA GLU A 877 11.13 -18.28 19.18
C GLU A 877 11.32 -16.77 19.41
N LEU A 878 11.80 -16.34 20.59
CA LEU A 878 12.14 -14.94 20.86
C LEU A 878 13.45 -14.51 20.17
N ILE A 879 14.43 -15.41 20.08
CA ILE A 879 15.76 -15.15 19.51
C ILE A 879 15.79 -15.39 18.00
N ASP A 880 15.17 -16.47 17.53
CA ASP A 880 15.03 -16.81 16.11
C ASP A 880 13.55 -17.04 15.77
N PRO A 881 12.79 -15.96 15.49
CA PRO A 881 11.34 -16.06 15.27
C PRO A 881 11.04 -16.77 13.94
N GLN A 882 10.69 -18.06 14.01
CA GLN A 882 10.38 -18.86 12.82
C GLN A 882 8.92 -18.69 12.38
N PHE A 883 8.01 -18.47 13.33
CA PHE A 883 6.61 -18.21 12.99
C PHE A 883 6.46 -16.98 12.10
N ILE A 884 7.18 -15.90 12.39
CA ILE A 884 7.06 -14.60 11.70
C ILE A 884 7.43 -14.69 10.21
N LYS A 885 8.31 -15.63 9.85
CA LYS A 885 8.79 -15.78 8.48
C LYS A 885 7.67 -16.26 7.52
N ARG A 886 6.73 -17.11 7.98
CA ARG A 886 5.65 -17.70 7.14
C ARG A 886 4.24 -17.64 7.73
N MET A 887 4.10 -17.27 8.99
CA MET A 887 2.85 -17.21 9.75
C MET A 887 2.16 -18.58 9.93
N LEU A 888 2.92 -19.67 9.91
CA LEU A 888 2.42 -21.02 10.20
C LEU A 888 2.89 -21.49 11.57
N LYS A 889 1.96 -21.92 12.42
CA LYS A 889 2.27 -22.42 13.77
C LYS A 889 3.22 -23.61 13.76
N ASN A 890 3.25 -24.37 12.67
CA ASN A 890 4.11 -25.54 12.50
C ASN A 890 5.60 -25.18 12.42
N ASP A 891 5.92 -23.91 12.15
CA ASP A 891 7.30 -23.46 11.91
C ASP A 891 8.04 -23.11 13.19
N ILE A 892 7.29 -22.89 14.28
CA ILE A 892 7.86 -22.76 15.61
C ILE A 892 8.66 -24.03 15.89
N ILE A 893 9.93 -23.85 16.25
CA ILE A 893 10.85 -24.96 16.49
C ILE A 893 10.42 -25.69 17.76
N GLU A 894 10.40 -27.01 17.67
CA GLU A 894 10.12 -27.89 18.80
C GLU A 894 11.44 -28.37 19.39
N PRO A 895 11.65 -28.30 20.72
CA PRO A 895 12.88 -28.75 21.32
C PRO A 895 13.02 -30.28 21.21
N PRO A 896 14.26 -30.82 21.12
CA PRO A 896 14.51 -32.24 20.87
C PRO A 896 13.79 -33.19 21.82
N HIS A 897 13.72 -32.86 23.11
CA HIS A 897 13.07 -33.70 24.12
C HIS A 897 11.55 -33.85 23.88
N ILE A 898 10.87 -32.83 23.36
CA ILE A 898 9.43 -32.91 23.01
C ILE A 898 9.24 -33.78 21.77
N ILE A 899 10.10 -33.63 20.76
CA ILE A 899 10.07 -34.45 19.54
C ILE A 899 10.20 -35.94 19.91
N GLN A 900 11.21 -36.27 20.72
CA GLN A 900 11.44 -37.64 21.19
C GLN A 900 10.23 -38.18 21.96
N ASN A 901 9.67 -37.42 22.90
CA ASN A 901 8.49 -37.83 23.67
C ASN A 901 7.25 -38.07 22.78
N ILE A 902 7.06 -37.24 21.75
CA ILE A 902 5.97 -37.41 20.77
C ILE A 902 6.18 -38.70 19.97
N GLU A 903 7.41 -38.98 19.52
CA GLU A 903 7.74 -40.18 18.77
C GLU A 903 7.60 -41.46 19.60
N GLU A 904 8.09 -41.47 20.84
CA GLU A 904 7.92 -42.59 21.78
C GLU A 904 6.45 -42.83 22.10
N PHE A 905 5.66 -41.77 22.29
CA PHE A 905 4.22 -41.91 22.50
C PHE A 905 3.51 -42.48 21.27
N LYS A 906 3.90 -42.06 20.05
CA LYS A 906 3.38 -42.62 18.80
C LYS A 906 3.73 -44.11 18.66
N LYS A 907 4.97 -44.51 18.97
CA LYS A 907 5.40 -45.92 19.00
C LYS A 907 4.60 -46.74 20.01
N LYS A 908 4.44 -46.25 21.25
CA LYS A 908 3.63 -46.93 22.29
C LYS A 908 2.15 -47.07 21.91
N LYS A 909 1.60 -46.13 21.13
CA LYS A 909 0.22 -46.18 20.65
C LYS A 909 0.06 -47.13 19.45
N SER A 910 1.05 -47.25 18.57
CA SER A 910 1.02 -48.21 17.45
C SER A 910 1.29 -49.65 17.87
N ILE A 911 1.82 -49.88 19.09
CA ILE A 911 1.99 -51.22 19.68
C ILE A 911 0.72 -51.66 20.44
N LYS A 912 -0.15 -50.70 20.80
CA LYS A 912 -1.44 -50.94 21.52
C LYS A 912 -2.66 -51.03 20.60
N ASN A 913 -2.53 -50.59 19.36
CA ASN A 913 -3.51 -50.75 18.29
C ASN A 913 -3.04 -51.88 17.38
#